data_AF-A0AA38AS94-F1
#
_entry.id   AF-A0AA38AS94-F1
#
_cell.length_a   1.000
_cell.length_b   1.000
_cell.length_c   1.000
_cell.angle_alpha   90.00
_cell.angle_beta   90.00
_cell.angle_gamma   90.00
#
_symmetry.space_group_name_H-M   'P 1'
#
loop_
_entity.id
_entity.type
_entity.pdbx_description
1 polymer ?
#
loop_
_entity_poly.entity_id
_entity_poly.type
_entity_poly.pdbx_seq_one_letter_code
_entity_poly.pdbx_strand_id
1 'polypeptide(L)'
;MSETRGAPATRQRHQVVVIGSGFGGLTATQRLKHLDVDIKLISRTAHHLFQPLLYQVATGIISQGEVAPQTRTILRNQRNAEVLLGEVVRIDLAGQYVISESSGQAYKTDFDTLILAAGASQSYFGNDDYAQWAPGMKTIDDALELRGRMLGAFEQAERSDDPTQRQRLLTFTVVGAGPTGVEMAGQIAVLAYHTLKGAFRHIDTTEARVILIDAAPAVLRPMGETIGRKTMARLEKIGVEIQLDATVTDVDRNGLTVTDSDGTMRRIESACKVWSAGVSASSLGKQLADQSSVAIDSAGRVKVLPDLSIPGYPKVFVIGDMATIDGVPGLAQGAIQGAKYVANAVKSECKSVVPTQRRAFQYCDKGSMATVSRFSAVAKIGSIEFGGFIAWLAWLALHLVTLVGFNTKVTTLLSWAVAFLSTHRGQLTITEQQAYVRTPIEAVDRGTHDGPELSDLSVHELLKTFIAVSPLPPLQSVVAKTENAEQTTSRRTFWGFLAGLLLVGSFLDSLPDSANLLPKWPALVWLVSQTWLMDLLNKLGDAAIIAAILAVAVDKYVKQKLVSEVAREAVDFAVGYALPPEVKKHVQYILRMPFVRRNLVFTYEFGAISGANADEYLKVKCTTTYEIVNLTDRDIKFNVRTAVQNAHYPGLEENKLSLLKVADRTRSETELKELADKQAKKKGTTDVLYTSVTEEVEIPHGHSNAVPVVTERISYVRRDDDIFLDILPPPSLGLTLRVKGLADYVVGASFGASGMVPGKYASDADEWTWTVTDVVLPGSHFYLKWHPQ
;
A
#
# COMPACT_ATOMS: atom_id res chain seq x y z
N MET A 1 1.80 25.98 -61.67
CA MET A 1 0.93 25.90 -60.49
C MET A 1 1.27 24.62 -59.75
N SER A 2 1.95 24.73 -58.60
CA SER A 2 2.17 23.63 -57.68
C SER A 2 1.73 24.16 -56.32
N GLU A 3 0.58 23.71 -55.85
CA GLU A 3 0.02 24.06 -54.55
C GLU A 3 0.82 23.38 -53.45
N THR A 4 1.54 24.18 -52.68
CA THR A 4 2.11 23.78 -51.40
C THR A 4 0.97 23.53 -50.42
N ARG A 5 0.64 22.26 -50.18
CA ARG A 5 -0.25 21.85 -49.08
C ARG A 5 0.43 22.23 -47.76
N GLY A 6 -0.02 23.32 -47.14
CA GLY A 6 0.36 23.66 -45.77
C GLY A 6 -0.04 22.53 -44.82
N ALA A 7 0.91 22.10 -43.99
CA ALA A 7 0.63 21.20 -42.88
C ALA A 7 -0.43 21.84 -41.96
N PRO A 8 -1.43 21.08 -41.47
CA PRO A 8 -2.44 21.64 -40.58
C PRO A 8 -1.75 22.09 -39.28
N ALA A 9 -1.99 23.35 -38.89
CA ALA A 9 -1.55 23.87 -37.61
C ALA A 9 -2.10 22.97 -36.50
N THR A 10 -1.22 22.26 -35.77
CA THR A 10 -1.60 21.49 -34.60
C THR A 10 -2.20 22.45 -33.58
N ARG A 11 -3.51 22.38 -33.38
CA ARG A 11 -4.20 23.14 -32.32
C ARG A 11 -3.57 22.73 -31.00
N GLN A 12 -2.84 23.65 -30.37
CA GLN A 12 -2.27 23.44 -29.04
C GLN A 12 -3.44 23.20 -28.07
N ARG A 13 -3.46 22.06 -27.38
CA ARG A 13 -4.53 21.72 -26.44
C ARG A 13 -4.50 22.72 -25.28
N HIS A 14 -5.67 23.10 -24.79
CA HIS A 14 -5.83 24.08 -23.71
C HIS A 14 -5.04 23.63 -22.47
N GLN A 15 -4.21 24.51 -21.93
CA GLN A 15 -3.28 24.22 -20.84
C GLN A 15 -3.86 24.60 -19.48
N VAL A 16 -4.01 23.60 -18.60
CA VAL A 16 -4.44 23.79 -17.22
C VAL A 16 -3.26 23.58 -16.29
N VAL A 17 -2.83 24.64 -15.61
CA VAL A 17 -1.83 24.54 -14.53
C VAL A 17 -2.56 24.43 -13.20
N VAL A 18 -2.19 23.44 -12.40
CA VAL A 18 -2.70 23.23 -11.05
C VAL A 18 -1.51 23.35 -10.09
N ILE A 19 -1.61 24.24 -9.10
CA ILE A 19 -0.58 24.41 -8.07
C ILE A 19 -1.02 23.69 -6.80
N GLY A 20 -0.21 22.73 -6.35
CA GLY A 20 -0.39 21.98 -5.11
C GLY A 20 -1.07 20.62 -5.31
N SER A 21 -0.47 19.56 -4.78
CA SER A 21 -0.97 18.17 -4.84
C SER A 21 -1.86 17.77 -3.65
N GLY A 22 -2.36 18.73 -2.88
CA GLY A 22 -3.28 18.50 -1.76
C GLY A 22 -4.69 18.05 -2.18
N PHE A 23 -5.65 18.06 -1.25
CA PHE A 23 -7.03 17.65 -1.51
C PHE A 23 -7.67 18.35 -2.71
N GLY A 24 -7.47 19.68 -2.82
CA GLY A 24 -8.02 20.47 -3.91
C GLY A 24 -7.39 20.12 -5.26
N GLY A 25 -6.08 20.30 -5.40
CA GLY A 25 -5.39 20.16 -6.68
C GLY A 25 -5.39 18.73 -7.24
N LEU A 26 -5.23 17.71 -6.39
CA LEU A 26 -5.34 16.32 -6.84
C LEU A 26 -6.77 16.01 -7.33
N THR A 27 -7.79 16.45 -6.59
CA THR A 27 -9.20 16.25 -6.97
C THR A 27 -9.50 16.96 -8.29
N ALA A 28 -9.07 18.21 -8.46
CA ALA A 28 -9.29 18.97 -9.69
C ALA A 28 -8.66 18.25 -10.89
N THR A 29 -7.39 17.83 -10.75
CA THR A 29 -6.65 17.09 -11.78
C THR A 29 -7.37 15.80 -12.17
N GLN A 30 -7.77 14.97 -11.20
CA GLN A 30 -8.48 13.71 -11.47
C GLN A 30 -9.84 13.92 -12.15
N ARG A 31 -10.55 15.02 -11.83
CA ARG A 31 -11.85 15.33 -12.44
C ARG A 31 -11.75 15.80 -13.88
N LEU A 32 -10.59 16.33 -14.28
CA LEU A 32 -10.30 16.75 -15.65
C LEU A 32 -9.76 15.62 -16.54
N LYS A 33 -9.66 14.38 -16.03
CA LYS A 33 -9.09 13.22 -16.74
C LYS A 33 -9.61 12.95 -18.14
N HIS A 34 -10.89 13.20 -18.39
CA HIS A 34 -11.56 12.89 -19.65
C HIS A 34 -11.77 14.12 -20.54
N LEU A 35 -11.22 15.27 -20.15
CA LEU A 35 -11.33 16.50 -20.91
C LEU A 35 -10.16 16.62 -21.89
N ASP A 36 -10.40 17.24 -23.04
CA ASP A 36 -9.41 17.45 -24.10
C ASP A 36 -8.48 18.63 -23.80
N VAL A 37 -7.77 18.54 -22.67
CA VAL A 37 -6.85 19.56 -22.13
C VAL A 37 -5.54 18.90 -21.70
N ASP A 38 -4.45 19.66 -21.67
CA ASP A 38 -3.19 19.23 -21.07
C ASP A 38 -3.06 19.83 -19.67
N ILE A 39 -2.84 18.99 -18.66
CA ILE A 39 -2.78 19.40 -17.25
C ILE A 39 -1.35 19.29 -16.74
N LYS A 40 -0.83 20.36 -16.15
CA LYS A 40 0.44 20.36 -15.42
C LYS A 40 0.17 20.62 -13.93
N LEU A 41 0.35 19.58 -13.12
CA LEU A 41 0.24 19.65 -11.66
C LEU A 41 1.63 19.91 -11.07
N ILE A 42 1.86 21.12 -10.57
CA ILE A 42 3.12 21.55 -9.96
C ILE A 42 2.96 21.50 -8.44
N SER A 43 3.84 20.80 -7.74
CA SER A 43 3.81 20.74 -6.28
C SER A 43 5.21 20.68 -5.68
N ARG A 44 5.40 21.33 -4.53
CA ARG A 44 6.67 21.29 -3.77
C ARG A 44 7.00 19.90 -3.23
N THR A 45 5.99 19.02 -3.11
CA THR A 45 6.18 17.63 -2.68
C THR A 45 5.79 16.65 -3.78
N ALA A 46 6.46 15.49 -3.82
CA ALA A 46 6.20 14.43 -4.78
C ALA A 46 4.98 13.55 -4.44
N HIS A 47 4.27 13.86 -3.36
CA HIS A 47 3.18 13.06 -2.79
C HIS A 47 1.92 13.88 -2.56
N HIS A 48 0.79 13.19 -2.50
CA HIS A 48 -0.45 13.73 -1.96
C HIS A 48 -0.51 13.38 -0.48
N LEU A 49 -0.71 14.36 0.40
CA LEU A 49 -0.78 14.12 1.84
C LEU A 49 -2.23 14.09 2.34
N PHE A 50 -2.62 12.94 2.90
CA PHE A 50 -3.87 12.76 3.62
C PHE A 50 -3.72 13.24 5.07
N GLN A 51 -3.72 14.57 5.22
CA GLN A 51 -3.48 15.27 6.51
C GLN A 51 -4.34 14.79 7.70
N PRO A 52 -5.61 14.35 7.55
CA PRO A 52 -6.42 13.92 8.69
C PRO A 52 -5.84 12.75 9.52
N LEU A 53 -4.89 11.99 8.98
CA LEU A 53 -4.24 10.89 9.70
C LEU A 53 -2.79 11.19 10.08
N LEU A 54 -2.33 12.44 9.91
CA LEU A 54 -0.94 12.80 10.14
C LEU A 54 -0.52 12.62 11.61
N TYR A 55 -1.44 12.86 12.55
CA TYR A 55 -1.23 12.62 13.98
C TYR A 55 -0.93 11.12 14.30
N GLN A 56 -1.44 10.20 13.48
CA GLN A 56 -1.19 8.77 13.61
C GLN A 56 0.20 8.38 13.10
N VAL A 57 0.72 9.12 12.11
CA VAL A 57 2.13 9.04 11.74
C VAL A 57 2.97 9.54 12.90
N ALA A 58 2.68 10.74 13.43
CA ALA A 58 3.46 11.32 14.52
C ALA A 58 3.57 10.40 15.74
N THR A 59 2.51 9.63 16.03
CA THR A 59 2.47 8.75 17.19
C THR A 59 2.71 7.25 16.86
N GLY A 60 3.07 6.92 15.62
CA GLY A 60 3.56 5.60 15.21
C GLY A 60 2.50 4.52 14.98
N ILE A 61 1.23 4.89 14.81
CA ILE A 61 0.14 3.94 14.49
C ILE A 61 0.21 3.52 13.03
N ILE A 62 0.46 4.47 12.12
CA ILE A 62 0.58 4.23 10.68
C ILE A 62 1.89 4.81 10.14
N SER A 63 2.33 4.30 9.01
CA SER A 63 3.52 4.76 8.29
C SER A 63 3.22 5.99 7.43
N GLN A 64 4.26 6.73 7.08
CA GLN A 64 4.16 7.86 6.15
C GLN A 64 3.64 7.44 4.77
N GLY A 65 3.98 6.24 4.30
CA GLY A 65 3.57 5.73 2.98
C GLY A 65 2.06 5.48 2.87
N GLU A 66 1.40 5.23 4.00
CA GLU A 66 -0.06 5.06 4.08
C GLU A 66 -0.80 6.40 3.98
N VAL A 67 -0.20 7.53 4.36
CA VAL A 67 -0.86 8.84 4.25
C VAL A 67 -0.34 9.68 3.08
N ALA A 68 0.79 9.29 2.49
CA ALA A 68 1.49 10.08 1.48
C ALA A 68 1.82 9.32 0.19
N PRO A 69 0.82 8.75 -0.52
CA PRO A 69 1.06 8.13 -1.82
C PRO A 69 1.65 9.13 -2.83
N GLN A 70 2.61 8.67 -3.63
CA GLN A 70 3.24 9.49 -4.67
C GLN A 70 2.20 9.98 -5.70
N THR A 71 2.16 11.28 -5.93
CA THR A 71 1.17 11.93 -6.82
C THR A 71 1.27 11.40 -8.24
N ARG A 72 2.50 11.20 -8.74
CA ARG A 72 2.75 10.61 -10.06
C ARG A 72 2.23 9.17 -10.19
N THR A 73 2.30 8.38 -9.12
CA THR A 73 1.80 7.00 -9.10
C THR A 73 0.27 6.98 -9.11
N ILE A 74 -0.37 7.91 -8.38
CA ILE A 74 -1.83 8.08 -8.41
C ILE A 74 -2.31 8.45 -9.82
N LEU A 75 -1.59 9.36 -10.49
CA LEU A 75 -1.98 9.91 -11.80
C LEU A 75 -1.41 9.12 -13.00
N ARG A 76 -0.65 8.04 -12.80
CA ARG A 76 0.06 7.30 -13.86
C ARG A 76 -0.82 6.86 -15.04
N ASN A 77 -2.11 6.60 -14.78
CA ASN A 77 -3.09 6.15 -15.77
C ASN A 77 -3.92 7.30 -16.38
N GLN A 78 -3.56 8.55 -16.10
CA GLN A 78 -4.20 9.74 -16.63
C GLN A 78 -3.27 10.38 -17.68
N ARG A 79 -3.55 10.09 -18.95
CA ARG A 79 -2.68 10.48 -20.08
C ARG A 79 -2.57 11.99 -20.29
N ASN A 80 -3.53 12.76 -19.81
CA ASN A 80 -3.59 14.20 -19.98
C ASN A 80 -3.05 14.99 -18.78
N ALA A 81 -2.39 14.32 -17.82
CA ALA A 81 -1.81 14.96 -16.66
C ALA A 81 -0.31 14.67 -16.55
N GLU A 82 0.47 15.74 -16.40
CA GLU A 82 1.89 15.74 -16.11
C GLU A 82 2.09 16.23 -14.67
N VAL A 83 2.96 15.56 -13.90
CA VAL A 83 3.26 15.91 -12.51
C VAL A 83 4.69 16.45 -12.43
N LEU A 84 4.81 17.70 -12.01
CA LEU A 84 6.06 18.43 -11.91
C LEU A 84 6.39 18.70 -10.43
N LEU A 85 7.59 18.28 -10.01
CA LEU A 85 8.10 18.58 -8.67
C LEU A 85 8.76 19.95 -8.70
N GLY A 86 8.24 20.90 -7.93
CA GLY A 86 8.81 22.23 -7.77
C GLY A 86 7.93 23.14 -6.93
N GLU A 87 8.56 24.09 -6.25
CA GLU A 87 7.87 25.14 -5.51
C GLU A 87 7.56 26.29 -6.46
N VAL A 88 6.29 26.69 -6.57
CA VAL A 88 5.92 27.87 -7.35
C VAL A 88 6.31 29.12 -6.56
N VAL A 89 7.26 29.88 -7.09
CA VAL A 89 7.78 31.10 -6.46
C VAL A 89 7.25 32.37 -7.10
N ARG A 90 6.75 32.30 -8.35
CA ARG A 90 6.21 33.46 -9.07
C ARG A 90 5.00 33.09 -9.93
N ILE A 91 3.98 33.93 -9.88
CA ILE A 91 2.83 33.89 -10.79
C ILE A 91 2.80 35.21 -11.57
N ASP A 92 2.69 35.14 -12.90
CA ASP A 92 2.51 36.29 -13.77
C ASP A 92 1.14 36.18 -14.45
N LEU A 93 0.20 37.01 -14.01
CA LEU A 93 -1.19 36.96 -14.50
C LEU A 93 -1.35 37.54 -15.91
N ALA A 94 -0.58 38.58 -16.24
CA ALA A 94 -0.64 39.25 -17.53
C ALA A 94 0.04 38.43 -18.63
N GLY A 95 1.21 37.86 -18.32
CA GLY A 95 1.94 36.95 -19.19
C GLY A 95 1.41 35.52 -19.20
N GLN A 96 0.50 35.18 -18.28
CA GLN A 96 -0.14 33.86 -18.14
C GLN A 96 0.86 32.70 -17.96
N TYR A 97 1.82 32.86 -17.04
CA TYR A 97 2.75 31.79 -16.70
C TYR A 97 3.08 31.77 -15.20
N VAL A 98 3.65 30.65 -14.76
CA VAL A 98 4.23 30.49 -13.43
C VAL A 98 5.69 30.11 -13.52
N ILE A 99 6.48 30.51 -12.54
CA ILE A 99 7.85 30.04 -12.34
C ILE A 99 7.86 29.12 -11.12
N SER A 100 8.34 27.90 -11.32
CA SER A 100 8.59 26.95 -10.25
C SER A 100 10.07 26.63 -10.12
N GLU A 101 10.55 26.51 -8.90
CA GLU A 101 11.94 26.16 -8.61
C GLU A 101 12.04 24.72 -8.09
N SER A 102 13.05 24.00 -8.56
CA SER A 102 13.34 22.64 -8.12
C SER A 102 14.82 22.36 -8.32
N SER A 103 15.49 21.88 -7.26
CA SER A 103 16.93 21.57 -7.27
C SER A 103 17.81 22.74 -7.76
N GLY A 104 17.49 23.97 -7.35
CA GLY A 104 18.22 25.18 -7.73
C GLY A 104 17.99 25.66 -9.17
N GLN A 105 17.06 25.04 -9.91
CA GLN A 105 16.71 25.45 -11.27
C GLN A 105 15.27 26.00 -11.32
N ALA A 106 15.10 27.11 -12.03
CA ALA A 106 13.80 27.73 -12.30
C ALA A 106 13.20 27.20 -13.63
N TYR A 107 11.91 26.87 -13.60
CA TYR A 107 11.16 26.35 -14.73
C TYR A 107 9.94 27.23 -14.99
N LYS A 108 9.82 27.72 -16.22
CA LYS A 108 8.65 28.47 -16.68
C LYS A 108 7.58 27.52 -17.20
N THR A 109 6.34 27.70 -16.75
CA THR A 109 5.17 26.97 -17.24
C THR A 109 4.04 27.93 -17.59
N ASP A 110 3.70 28.02 -18.87
CA ASP A 110 2.56 28.81 -19.37
C ASP A 110 1.21 28.13 -19.05
N PHE A 111 0.13 28.90 -18.97
CA PHE A 111 -1.21 28.40 -18.69
C PHE A 111 -2.32 29.15 -19.45
N ASP A 112 -3.37 28.44 -19.84
CA ASP A 112 -4.65 29.05 -20.23
C ASP A 112 -5.61 29.16 -19.04
N THR A 113 -5.50 28.22 -18.10
CA THR A 113 -6.26 28.18 -16.84
C THR A 113 -5.35 27.84 -15.69
N LEU A 114 -5.46 28.59 -14.61
CA LEU A 114 -4.69 28.39 -13.39
C LEU A 114 -5.62 28.00 -12.24
N ILE A 115 -5.30 26.91 -11.55
CA ILE A 115 -6.00 26.46 -10.34
C ILE A 115 -5.01 26.46 -9.18
N LEU A 116 -5.14 27.43 -8.27
CA LEU A 116 -4.32 27.52 -7.06
C LEU A 116 -4.94 26.70 -5.93
N ALA A 117 -4.22 25.68 -5.48
CA ALA A 117 -4.58 24.79 -4.39
C ALA A 117 -3.36 24.48 -3.49
N ALA A 118 -2.49 25.47 -3.26
CA ALA A 118 -1.25 25.31 -2.49
C ALA A 118 -1.48 25.16 -0.98
N GLY A 119 -2.71 25.36 -0.50
CA GLY A 119 -3.11 25.16 0.89
C GLY A 119 -2.60 26.25 1.83
N ALA A 120 -2.44 25.87 3.10
CA ALA A 120 -2.00 26.75 4.18
C ALA A 120 -0.88 26.07 5.00
N SER A 121 0.02 26.90 5.55
CA SER A 121 1.03 26.52 6.53
C SER A 121 0.52 26.76 7.96
N GLN A 122 1.32 26.35 8.94
CA GLN A 122 1.09 26.70 10.33
C GLN A 122 1.27 28.22 10.54
N SER A 123 0.43 28.83 11.39
CA SER A 123 0.63 30.21 11.84
C SER A 123 1.10 30.21 13.29
N TYR A 124 2.06 31.08 13.60
CA TYR A 124 2.54 31.34 14.95
C TYR A 124 2.17 32.76 15.43
N PHE A 125 1.17 33.37 14.78
CA PHE A 125 0.64 34.70 15.09
C PHE A 125 1.72 35.80 15.16
N GLY A 126 2.72 35.73 14.28
CA GLY A 126 3.86 36.65 14.21
C GLY A 126 5.11 36.20 14.96
N ASN A 127 5.07 35.05 15.64
CA ASN A 127 6.20 34.49 16.39
C ASN A 127 6.78 33.25 15.70
N ASP A 128 7.20 33.39 14.45
CA ASP A 128 7.60 32.26 13.59
C ASP A 128 8.77 31.42 14.16
N ASP A 129 9.57 32.01 15.05
CA ASP A 129 10.65 31.33 15.77
C ASP A 129 10.14 30.22 16.71
N TYR A 130 8.86 30.26 17.12
CA TYR A 130 8.26 29.18 17.91
C TYR A 130 8.26 27.84 17.17
N ALA A 131 8.30 27.85 15.83
CA ALA A 131 8.38 26.64 15.01
C ALA A 131 9.59 25.77 15.33
N GLN A 132 10.67 26.35 15.85
CA GLN A 132 11.86 25.63 16.31
C GLN A 132 11.55 24.75 17.52
N TRP A 133 10.71 25.23 18.44
CA TRP A 133 10.49 24.60 19.75
C TRP A 133 9.18 23.84 19.84
N ALA A 134 8.17 24.30 19.11
CA ALA A 134 6.84 23.71 18.98
C ALA A 134 6.48 23.56 17.48
N PRO A 135 6.96 22.50 16.82
CA PRO A 135 6.64 22.25 15.42
C PRO A 135 5.13 22.08 15.21
N GLY A 136 4.71 22.38 13.98
CA GLY A 136 3.33 22.26 13.54
C GLY A 136 2.89 20.81 13.34
N MET A 137 1.78 20.61 12.64
CA MET A 137 1.32 19.30 12.17
C MET A 137 0.70 19.41 10.77
N LYS A 138 1.50 19.81 9.79
CA LYS A 138 1.06 20.07 8.40
C LYS A 138 1.80 19.23 7.37
N THR A 139 2.98 18.72 7.69
CA THR A 139 3.86 17.97 6.80
C THR A 139 4.26 16.62 7.39
N ILE A 140 4.78 15.72 6.54
CA ILE A 140 5.36 14.45 7.02
C ILE A 140 6.54 14.72 7.94
N ASP A 141 7.36 15.71 7.60
CA ASP A 141 8.53 16.08 8.37
C ASP A 141 8.14 16.55 9.78
N ASP A 142 7.07 17.36 9.91
CA ASP A 142 6.50 17.73 11.21
C ASP A 142 6.14 16.49 12.04
N ALA A 143 5.47 15.51 11.42
CA ALA A 143 5.04 14.30 12.12
C ALA A 143 6.22 13.44 12.56
N LEU A 144 7.24 13.27 11.72
CA LEU A 144 8.44 12.51 12.06
C LEU A 144 9.28 13.22 13.13
N GLU A 145 9.38 14.54 13.06
CA GLU A 145 10.03 15.38 14.06
C GLU A 145 9.35 15.24 15.41
N LEU A 146 8.02 15.38 15.44
CA LEU A 146 7.25 15.19 16.67
C LEU A 146 7.39 13.79 17.24
N ARG A 147 7.43 12.74 16.40
CA ARG A 147 7.75 11.38 16.87
C ARG A 147 9.10 11.32 17.54
N GLY A 148 10.12 11.87 16.88
CA GLY A 148 11.49 11.95 17.38
C GLY A 148 11.58 12.66 18.72
N ARG A 149 10.93 13.82 18.85
CA ARG A 149 10.89 14.60 20.10
C ARG A 149 10.12 13.88 21.20
N MET A 150 8.99 13.24 20.90
CA MET A 150 8.19 12.52 21.89
C MET A 150 8.94 11.31 22.46
N LEU A 151 9.45 10.44 21.58
CA LEU A 151 10.16 9.23 22.01
C LEU A 151 11.53 9.56 22.60
N GLY A 152 12.25 10.53 22.01
CA GLY A 152 13.51 11.01 22.55
C GLY A 152 13.39 11.65 23.93
N ALA A 153 12.22 12.20 24.29
CA ALA A 153 11.98 12.70 25.65
C ALA A 153 11.91 11.56 26.68
N PHE A 154 11.26 10.44 26.35
CA PHE A 154 11.25 9.24 27.20
C PHE A 154 12.66 8.62 27.33
N GLU A 155 13.42 8.52 26.23
CA GLU A 155 14.80 8.02 26.24
C GLU A 155 15.72 8.88 27.12
N GLN A 156 15.56 10.21 27.08
CA GLN A 156 16.30 11.11 27.96
C GLN A 156 15.86 10.96 29.42
N ALA A 157 14.56 10.77 29.68
CA ALA A 157 14.04 10.62 31.03
C ALA A 157 14.55 9.34 31.70
N GLU A 158 14.67 8.24 30.95
CA GLU A 158 15.27 6.96 31.40
C GLU A 158 16.71 7.10 31.89
N ARG A 159 17.44 8.08 31.34
CA ARG A 159 18.85 8.37 31.66
C ARG A 159 19.03 9.50 32.69
N SER A 160 17.95 10.18 33.08
CA SER A 160 18.01 11.37 33.92
C SER A 160 17.91 10.99 35.38
N ASP A 161 18.96 11.26 36.17
CA ASP A 161 18.93 11.11 37.63
C ASP A 161 18.33 12.32 38.35
N ASP A 162 18.24 13.48 37.69
CA ASP A 162 17.58 14.67 38.23
C ASP A 162 16.04 14.55 38.11
N PRO A 163 15.29 14.56 39.24
CA PRO A 163 13.83 14.52 39.23
C PRO A 163 13.19 15.71 38.51
N THR A 164 13.76 16.91 38.60
CA THR A 164 13.20 18.11 37.96
C THR A 164 13.34 18.03 36.44
N GLN A 165 14.52 17.65 35.95
CA GLN A 165 14.72 17.36 34.54
C GLN A 165 13.81 16.22 34.04
N ARG A 166 13.68 15.14 34.81
CA ARG A 166 12.79 14.01 34.47
C ARG A 166 11.33 14.46 34.34
N GLN A 167 10.84 15.27 35.27
CA GLN A 167 9.47 15.80 35.22
C GLN A 167 9.24 16.66 33.97
N ARG A 168 10.20 17.51 33.61
CA ARG A 168 10.15 18.31 32.37
C ARG A 168 10.14 17.43 31.11
N LEU A 169 10.96 16.38 31.08
CA LEU A 169 11.03 15.41 29.98
C LEU A 169 9.73 14.62 29.82
N LEU A 170 9.06 14.32 30.92
CA LEU A 170 7.77 13.63 30.93
C LEU A 170 6.56 14.57 30.82
N THR A 171 6.77 15.87 30.54
CA THR A 171 5.67 16.81 30.31
C THR A 171 5.56 17.16 28.83
N PHE A 172 4.39 16.90 28.25
CA PHE A 172 4.04 17.13 26.85
C PHE A 172 2.95 18.19 26.77
N THR A 173 3.12 19.19 25.89
CA THR A 173 2.11 20.24 25.72
C THR A 173 1.63 20.34 24.28
N VAL A 174 0.32 20.48 24.09
CA VAL A 174 -0.33 20.66 22.80
C VAL A 174 -1.07 22.00 22.83
N VAL A 175 -0.71 22.91 21.93
CA VAL A 175 -1.31 24.24 21.83
C VAL A 175 -2.36 24.23 20.73
N GLY A 176 -3.60 24.62 21.07
CA GLY A 176 -4.80 24.58 20.24
C GLY A 176 -5.66 23.34 20.49
N ALA A 177 -6.90 23.53 20.96
CA ALA A 177 -7.93 22.50 21.19
C ALA A 177 -8.90 22.34 20.00
N GLY A 178 -8.39 22.58 18.79
CA GLY A 178 -9.04 22.16 17.54
C GLY A 178 -8.93 20.65 17.30
N PRO A 179 -9.45 20.13 16.17
CA PRO A 179 -9.41 18.70 15.86
C PRO A 179 -8.02 18.08 15.96
N THR A 180 -7.01 18.70 15.35
CA THR A 180 -5.63 18.23 15.36
C THR A 180 -5.04 18.16 16.77
N GLY A 181 -5.26 19.18 17.60
CA GLY A 181 -4.73 19.19 18.96
C GLY A 181 -5.42 18.20 19.89
N VAL A 182 -6.74 18.02 19.76
CA VAL A 182 -7.50 16.97 20.46
C VAL A 182 -6.98 15.59 20.08
N GLU A 183 -6.79 15.33 18.78
CA GLU A 183 -6.28 14.05 18.28
C GLU A 183 -4.85 13.79 18.78
N MET A 184 -4.00 14.82 18.78
CA MET A 184 -2.63 14.71 19.29
C MET A 184 -2.57 14.48 20.79
N ALA A 185 -3.24 15.29 21.60
CA ALA A 185 -3.25 15.14 23.06
C ALA A 185 -3.77 13.74 23.46
N GLY A 186 -4.86 13.30 22.83
CA GLY A 186 -5.40 11.96 23.04
C GLY A 186 -4.42 10.84 22.67
N GLN A 187 -3.70 10.96 21.54
CA GLN A 187 -2.75 9.94 21.14
C GLN A 187 -1.44 9.95 21.94
N ILE A 188 -0.98 11.10 22.41
CA ILE A 188 0.16 11.19 23.33
C ILE A 188 -0.17 10.48 24.64
N ALA A 189 -1.36 10.74 25.21
CA ALA A 189 -1.84 10.06 26.41
C ALA A 189 -1.91 8.53 26.21
N VAL A 190 -2.46 8.05 25.09
CA VAL A 190 -2.48 6.61 24.79
C VAL A 190 -1.07 6.05 24.62
N LEU A 191 -0.16 6.78 23.95
CA LEU A 191 1.22 6.36 23.75
C LEU A 191 1.94 6.17 25.10
N ALA A 192 1.85 7.17 25.97
CA ALA A 192 2.49 7.16 27.28
C ALA A 192 1.85 6.11 28.22
N TYR A 193 0.53 6.17 28.41
CA TYR A 193 -0.16 5.44 29.46
C TYR A 193 -0.41 3.96 29.12
N HIS A 194 -0.38 3.59 27.84
CA HIS A 194 -0.72 2.23 27.38
C HIS A 194 0.35 1.59 26.50
N THR A 195 0.85 2.28 25.47
CA THR A 195 1.79 1.68 24.51
C THR A 195 3.19 1.49 25.09
N LEU A 196 3.72 2.48 25.80
CA LEU A 196 5.08 2.45 26.36
C LEU A 196 5.11 2.00 27.83
N LYS A 197 3.97 1.59 28.39
CA LYS A 197 3.88 1.13 29.78
C LYS A 197 4.78 -0.09 29.99
N GLY A 198 5.74 0.01 30.90
CA GLY A 198 6.70 -1.05 31.22
C GLY A 198 7.82 -1.26 30.19
N ALA A 199 7.94 -0.39 29.18
CA ALA A 199 9.03 -0.43 28.20
C ALA A 199 10.37 0.07 28.77
N PHE A 200 10.31 0.97 29.75
CA PHE A 200 11.45 1.60 30.40
C PHE A 200 11.71 1.00 31.80
N ARG A 201 12.94 1.11 32.32
CA ARG A 201 13.36 0.46 33.58
C ARG A 201 13.52 1.44 34.74
N HIS A 202 13.84 2.70 34.46
CA HIS A 202 14.10 3.73 35.48
C HIS A 202 13.01 4.80 35.55
N ILE A 203 12.09 4.83 34.58
CA ILE A 203 10.91 5.71 34.58
C ILE A 203 9.62 4.92 34.45
N ASP A 204 8.55 5.48 35.02
CA ASP A 204 7.19 5.07 34.68
C ASP A 204 6.61 6.07 33.67
N THR A 205 6.38 5.61 32.44
CA THR A 205 5.79 6.42 31.37
C THR A 205 4.35 6.84 31.67
N THR A 206 3.69 6.19 32.63
CA THR A 206 2.34 6.56 33.07
C THR A 206 2.30 7.81 33.95
N GLU A 207 3.45 8.27 34.45
CA GLU A 207 3.59 9.55 35.17
C GLU A 207 3.70 10.76 34.23
N ALA A 208 3.72 10.53 32.92
CA ALA A 208 3.76 11.61 31.95
C ALA A 208 2.56 12.56 32.10
N ARG A 209 2.79 13.86 31.93
CA ARG A 209 1.75 14.89 31.93
C ARG A 209 1.47 15.32 30.51
N VAL A 210 0.22 15.23 30.08
CA VAL A 210 -0.20 15.67 28.75
C VAL A 210 -1.16 16.86 28.91
N ILE A 211 -0.73 18.04 28.47
CA ILE A 211 -1.45 19.29 28.67
C ILE A 211 -1.96 19.80 27.32
N LEU A 212 -3.27 20.01 27.18
CA LEU A 212 -3.92 20.64 26.04
C LEU A 212 -4.32 22.07 26.41
N ILE A 213 -3.77 23.06 25.69
CA ILE A 213 -3.94 24.49 26.00
C ILE A 213 -4.66 25.18 24.83
N ASP A 214 -5.67 25.99 25.11
CA ASP A 214 -6.30 26.86 24.09
C ASP A 214 -6.69 28.20 24.70
N ALA A 215 -6.57 29.27 23.91
CA ALA A 215 -7.04 30.60 24.27
C ALA A 215 -8.57 30.70 24.23
N ALA A 216 -9.25 29.79 23.53
CA ALA A 216 -10.70 29.71 23.47
C ALA A 216 -11.29 29.01 24.71
N PRO A 217 -12.54 29.35 25.09
CA PRO A 217 -13.21 28.77 26.26
C PRO A 217 -13.76 27.36 26.03
N ALA A 218 -13.53 26.75 24.86
CA ALA A 218 -14.14 25.48 24.49
C ALA A 218 -13.30 24.66 23.51
N VAL A 219 -13.20 23.35 23.81
CA VAL A 219 -12.63 22.32 22.93
C VAL A 219 -13.54 22.11 21.71
N LEU A 220 -12.95 21.92 20.52
CA LEU A 220 -13.66 21.70 19.25
C LEU A 220 -14.78 22.73 18.98
N ARG A 221 -14.54 24.01 19.26
CA ARG A 221 -15.52 25.10 19.08
C ARG A 221 -16.36 25.03 17.79
N PRO A 222 -15.81 24.72 16.58
CA PRO A 222 -16.61 24.61 15.36
C PRO A 222 -17.68 23.51 15.38
N MET A 223 -17.54 22.51 16.25
CA MET A 223 -18.49 21.39 16.41
C MET A 223 -19.59 21.70 17.44
N GLY A 224 -19.51 22.81 18.18
CA GLY A 224 -20.49 23.23 19.17
C GLY A 224 -20.23 22.68 20.58
N GLU A 225 -20.87 23.32 21.56
CA GLU A 225 -20.58 23.12 22.99
C GLU A 225 -20.85 21.72 23.52
N THR A 226 -21.90 21.04 23.03
CA THR A 226 -22.24 19.67 23.46
C THR A 226 -21.13 18.68 23.09
N ILE A 227 -20.65 18.75 21.85
CA ILE A 227 -19.53 17.92 21.38
C ILE A 227 -18.23 18.32 22.11
N GLY A 228 -18.00 19.62 22.30
CA GLY A 228 -16.86 20.12 23.06
C GLY A 228 -16.79 19.55 24.48
N ARG A 229 -17.89 19.63 25.24
CA ARG A 229 -17.98 19.09 26.61
C ARG A 229 -17.77 17.57 26.66
N LYS A 230 -18.38 16.82 25.74
CA LYS A 230 -18.18 15.36 25.65
C LYS A 230 -16.72 15.00 25.35
N THR A 231 -16.07 15.78 24.50
CA THR A 231 -14.66 15.60 24.14
C THR A 231 -13.75 15.90 25.33
N MET A 232 -13.98 17.02 26.02
CA MET A 232 -13.27 17.44 27.22
C MET A 232 -13.33 16.36 28.30
N ALA A 233 -14.54 15.92 28.68
CA ALA A 233 -14.73 14.88 29.69
C ALA A 233 -14.04 13.56 29.32
N ARG A 234 -13.97 13.23 28.03
CA ARG A 234 -13.29 12.03 27.56
C ARG A 234 -11.76 12.15 27.63
N LEU A 235 -11.20 13.30 27.24
CA LEU A 235 -9.77 13.59 27.33
C LEU A 235 -9.30 13.59 28.80
N GLU A 236 -10.06 14.23 29.69
CA GLU A 236 -9.77 14.22 31.14
C GLU A 236 -9.80 12.80 31.71
N LYS A 237 -10.80 11.98 31.31
CA LYS A 237 -10.90 10.58 31.72
C LYS A 237 -9.69 9.73 31.30
N ILE A 238 -8.99 10.10 30.23
CA ILE A 238 -7.77 9.41 29.80
C ILE A 238 -6.49 10.08 30.33
N GLY A 239 -6.58 11.08 31.22
CA GLY A 239 -5.44 11.71 31.89
C GLY A 239 -4.82 12.90 31.14
N VAL A 240 -5.58 13.56 30.25
CA VAL A 240 -5.15 14.82 29.64
C VAL A 240 -5.61 16.00 30.50
N GLU A 241 -4.68 16.89 30.85
CA GLU A 241 -4.94 18.15 31.52
C GLU A 241 -5.40 19.19 30.49
N ILE A 242 -6.57 19.79 30.67
CA ILE A 242 -7.11 20.77 29.72
C ILE A 242 -7.08 22.16 30.36
N GLN A 243 -6.47 23.12 29.67
CA GLN A 243 -6.34 24.51 30.10
C GLN A 243 -6.92 25.43 29.01
N LEU A 244 -8.17 25.82 29.20
CA LEU A 244 -8.90 26.75 28.32
C LEU A 244 -8.73 28.18 28.82
N ASP A 245 -9.10 29.16 28.00
CA ASP A 245 -8.93 30.59 28.31
C ASP A 245 -7.49 30.94 28.70
N ALA A 246 -6.54 30.24 28.08
CA ALA A 246 -5.12 30.26 28.41
C ALA A 246 -4.31 30.50 27.13
N THR A 247 -3.67 31.67 27.04
CA THR A 247 -2.94 32.09 25.83
C THR A 247 -1.46 31.81 25.99
N VAL A 248 -0.86 31.08 25.05
CA VAL A 248 0.60 30.91 25.01
C VAL A 248 1.23 32.17 24.45
N THR A 249 2.08 32.82 25.25
CA THR A 249 2.71 34.10 24.93
C THR A 249 4.19 33.98 24.62
N ASP A 250 4.86 32.92 25.07
CA ASP A 250 6.28 32.65 24.77
C ASP A 250 6.57 31.15 24.71
N VAL A 251 7.51 30.74 23.86
CA VAL A 251 7.92 29.35 23.66
C VAL A 251 9.42 29.25 23.46
N ASP A 252 10.08 28.41 24.26
CA ASP A 252 11.51 28.16 24.15
C ASP A 252 11.84 26.66 24.22
N ARG A 253 13.14 26.36 24.25
CA ARG A 253 13.67 25.00 24.35
C ARG A 253 13.07 24.17 25.49
N ASN A 254 12.92 24.78 26.65
CA ASN A 254 12.59 24.08 27.90
C ASN A 254 11.09 24.06 28.20
N GLY A 255 10.28 24.90 27.55
CA GLY A 255 8.86 24.99 27.88
C GLY A 255 8.13 26.13 27.18
N LEU A 256 7.04 26.59 27.79
CA LEU A 256 6.22 27.72 27.31
C LEU A 256 5.64 28.55 28.45
N THR A 257 5.40 29.83 28.16
CA THR A 257 4.75 30.78 29.06
C THR A 257 3.29 30.93 28.66
N VAL A 258 2.41 30.85 29.65
CA VAL A 258 0.96 30.94 29.49
C VAL A 258 0.45 32.14 30.27
N THR A 259 -0.39 32.95 29.63
CA THR A 259 -1.16 34.01 30.25
C THR A 259 -2.61 33.53 30.37
N ASP A 260 -3.07 33.35 31.60
CA ASP A 260 -4.46 32.97 31.91
C ASP A 260 -5.39 34.19 31.74
N SER A 261 -6.70 33.94 31.70
CA SER A 261 -7.73 34.98 31.48
C SER A 261 -7.74 36.13 32.50
N ASP A 262 -7.22 35.91 33.71
CA ASP A 262 -7.06 36.91 34.76
C ASP A 262 -5.80 37.77 34.61
N GLY A 263 -4.97 37.50 33.59
CA GLY A 263 -3.70 38.16 33.33
C GLY A 263 -2.51 37.52 34.07
N THR A 264 -2.72 36.48 34.86
CA THR A 264 -1.65 35.75 35.55
C THR A 264 -0.76 35.07 34.51
N MET A 265 0.55 35.27 34.62
CA MET A 265 1.53 34.57 33.79
C MET A 265 2.17 33.43 34.56
N ARG A 266 2.21 32.25 33.96
CA ARG A 266 2.86 31.07 34.52
C ARG A 266 3.64 30.31 33.48
N ARG A 267 4.65 29.59 33.96
CA ARG A 267 5.57 28.82 33.14
C ARG A 267 5.22 27.34 33.21
N ILE A 268 5.23 26.67 32.06
CA ILE A 268 5.09 25.21 31.94
C ILE A 268 6.38 24.67 31.34
N GLU A 269 7.13 23.93 32.14
CA GLU A 269 8.31 23.19 31.69
C GLU A 269 7.86 21.94 30.92
N SER A 270 8.27 21.81 29.66
CA SER A 270 7.88 20.73 28.77
C SER A 270 8.95 20.48 27.71
N ALA A 271 9.38 19.22 27.60
CA ALA A 271 10.36 18.84 26.57
C ALA A 271 9.77 18.80 25.17
N CYS A 272 8.54 18.29 25.01
CA CYS A 272 7.90 18.15 23.70
C CYS A 272 6.62 18.99 23.63
N LYS A 273 6.63 19.95 22.69
CA LYS A 273 5.54 20.90 22.47
C LYS A 273 5.02 20.72 21.05
N VAL A 274 3.71 20.71 20.87
CA VAL A 274 3.03 20.61 19.57
C VAL A 274 2.23 21.87 19.35
N TRP A 275 2.46 22.56 18.23
CA TRP A 275 1.66 23.75 17.89
C TRP A 275 0.62 23.40 16.84
N SER A 276 -0.66 23.43 17.23
CA SER A 276 -1.79 23.12 16.34
C SER A 276 -2.78 24.29 16.19
N ALA A 277 -2.44 25.46 16.74
CA ALA A 277 -3.27 26.66 16.73
C ALA A 277 -2.98 27.55 15.50
N GLY A 278 -4.03 27.95 14.80
CA GLY A 278 -3.94 28.89 13.67
C GLY A 278 -3.39 28.28 12.38
N VAL A 279 -3.74 28.90 11.26
CA VAL A 279 -3.21 28.58 9.93
C VAL A 279 -2.95 29.86 9.17
N SER A 280 -1.94 29.87 8.31
CA SER A 280 -1.65 30.98 7.39
C SER A 280 -1.69 30.45 5.96
N ALA A 281 -2.39 31.12 5.07
CA ALA A 281 -2.42 30.75 3.65
C ALA A 281 -1.05 30.95 2.99
N SER A 282 -0.85 30.28 1.86
CA SER A 282 0.35 30.43 1.03
C SER A 282 0.58 31.89 0.61
N SER A 283 1.85 32.32 0.62
CA SER A 283 2.31 33.63 0.15
C SER A 283 1.92 33.94 -1.30
N LEU A 284 1.60 32.93 -2.10
CA LEU A 284 1.05 33.09 -3.46
C LEU A 284 -0.23 33.94 -3.49
N GLY A 285 -1.02 33.97 -2.41
CA GLY A 285 -2.19 34.83 -2.30
C GLY A 285 -1.85 36.32 -2.40
N LYS A 286 -0.73 36.73 -1.79
CA LYS A 286 -0.23 38.11 -1.88
C LYS A 286 0.17 38.48 -3.31
N GLN A 287 0.82 37.57 -4.04
CA GLN A 287 1.18 37.81 -5.44
C GLN A 287 -0.04 38.06 -6.34
N LEU A 288 -1.17 37.40 -6.05
CA LEU A 288 -2.42 37.66 -6.76
C LEU A 288 -2.99 39.03 -6.42
N ALA A 289 -2.95 39.42 -5.14
CA ALA A 289 -3.41 40.73 -4.66
C ALA A 289 -2.58 41.88 -5.25
N ASP A 290 -1.26 41.70 -5.39
CA ASP A 290 -0.37 42.73 -5.95
C ASP A 290 -0.62 42.98 -7.46
N GLN A 291 -1.22 42.01 -8.16
CA GLN A 291 -1.44 42.04 -9.63
C GLN A 291 -2.92 42.18 -10.03
N SER A 292 -3.84 42.25 -9.06
CA SER A 292 -5.28 42.31 -9.32
C SER A 292 -5.99 43.12 -8.24
N SER A 293 -7.30 43.33 -8.38
CA SER A 293 -8.11 44.00 -7.34
C SER A 293 -8.63 43.03 -6.28
N VAL A 294 -8.04 41.83 -6.15
CA VAL A 294 -8.49 40.83 -5.17
C VAL A 294 -7.99 41.20 -3.77
N ALA A 295 -8.88 41.11 -2.78
CA ALA A 295 -8.52 41.33 -1.39
C ALA A 295 -8.03 40.03 -0.73
N ILE A 296 -7.12 40.17 0.24
CA ILE A 296 -6.70 39.08 1.14
C ILE A 296 -7.17 39.36 2.57
N ASP A 297 -7.43 38.31 3.35
CA ASP A 297 -7.71 38.44 4.79
C ASP A 297 -6.41 38.46 5.62
N SER A 298 -6.54 38.62 6.95
CA SER A 298 -5.40 38.65 7.87
C SER A 298 -4.61 37.35 7.94
N ALA A 299 -5.18 36.23 7.50
CA ALA A 299 -4.50 34.94 7.37
C ALA A 299 -3.91 34.74 5.96
N GLY A 300 -3.92 35.77 5.10
CA GLY A 300 -3.40 35.73 3.74
C GLY A 300 -4.31 35.01 2.73
N ARG A 301 -5.54 34.64 3.10
CA ARG A 301 -6.48 33.95 2.21
C ARG A 301 -7.10 34.91 1.21
N VAL A 302 -7.22 34.47 -0.03
CA VAL A 302 -7.75 35.24 -1.16
C VAL A 302 -9.27 35.25 -1.11
N LYS A 303 -9.89 36.44 -1.07
CA LYS A 303 -11.34 36.61 -1.14
C LYS A 303 -11.80 36.44 -2.59
N VAL A 304 -12.19 35.21 -2.94
CA VAL A 304 -12.60 34.84 -4.30
C VAL A 304 -14.02 35.32 -4.62
N LEU A 305 -14.34 35.38 -5.91
CA LEU A 305 -15.68 35.58 -6.41
C LEU A 305 -16.58 34.36 -6.12
N PRO A 306 -17.92 34.48 -6.25
CA PRO A 306 -18.84 33.37 -6.02
C PRO A 306 -18.59 32.13 -6.90
N ASP A 307 -17.89 32.28 -8.03
CA ASP A 307 -17.48 31.19 -8.91
C ASP A 307 -16.04 30.69 -8.64
N LEU A 308 -15.47 31.06 -7.49
CA LEU A 308 -14.11 30.72 -7.05
C LEU A 308 -12.97 31.31 -7.92
N SER A 309 -13.30 32.19 -8.87
CA SER A 309 -12.30 32.94 -9.63
C SER A 309 -11.88 34.22 -8.93
N ILE A 310 -10.85 34.91 -9.43
CA ILE A 310 -10.45 36.24 -8.94
C ILE A 310 -10.94 37.35 -9.88
N PRO A 311 -11.24 38.57 -9.37
CA PRO A 311 -11.67 39.70 -10.18
C PRO A 311 -10.71 40.01 -11.34
N GLY A 312 -11.27 40.21 -12.54
CA GLY A 312 -10.50 40.51 -13.75
C GLY A 312 -9.85 39.30 -14.44
N TYR A 313 -9.73 38.15 -13.75
CA TYR A 313 -9.09 36.94 -14.30
C TYR A 313 -10.02 35.71 -14.15
N PRO A 314 -11.03 35.56 -15.03
CA PRO A 314 -12.04 34.50 -14.90
C PRO A 314 -11.47 33.08 -15.05
N LYS A 315 -10.27 32.91 -15.61
CA LYS A 315 -9.61 31.60 -15.77
C LYS A 315 -8.59 31.28 -14.65
N VAL A 316 -8.55 32.10 -13.61
CA VAL A 316 -7.68 31.91 -12.45
C VAL A 316 -8.55 31.63 -11.23
N PHE A 317 -8.48 30.41 -10.72
CA PHE A 317 -9.29 29.93 -9.60
C PHE A 317 -8.42 29.71 -8.36
N VAL A 318 -8.94 30.05 -7.18
CA VAL A 318 -8.30 29.75 -5.89
C VAL A 318 -9.25 28.88 -5.07
N ILE A 319 -8.75 27.75 -4.57
CA ILE A 319 -9.55 26.76 -3.84
C ILE A 319 -8.85 26.24 -2.58
N GLY A 320 -9.63 25.63 -1.69
CA GLY A 320 -9.13 25.08 -0.43
C GLY A 320 -8.69 26.18 0.54
N ASP A 321 -7.71 25.87 1.38
CA ASP A 321 -7.31 26.74 2.50
C ASP A 321 -6.68 28.07 2.06
N MET A 322 -6.40 28.26 0.77
CA MET A 322 -5.96 29.55 0.22
C MET A 322 -7.11 30.53 -0.04
N ALA A 323 -8.35 30.05 -0.11
CA ALA A 323 -9.50 30.87 -0.45
C ALA A 323 -10.34 31.21 0.79
N THR A 324 -10.83 32.44 0.86
CA THR A 324 -11.91 32.83 1.76
C THR A 324 -13.22 32.71 1.00
N ILE A 325 -14.07 31.78 1.44
CA ILE A 325 -15.39 31.52 0.87
C ILE A 325 -16.39 31.54 2.03
N ASP A 326 -17.42 32.37 1.93
CA ASP A 326 -18.40 32.53 2.99
C ASP A 326 -19.11 31.20 3.30
N GLY A 327 -19.19 30.87 4.59
CA GLY A 327 -19.82 29.62 5.07
C GLY A 327 -19.03 28.34 4.80
N VAL A 328 -17.78 28.43 4.32
CA VAL A 328 -16.93 27.26 4.05
C VAL A 328 -15.81 27.17 5.07
N PRO A 329 -15.75 26.11 5.90
CA PRO A 329 -14.66 25.93 6.84
C PRO A 329 -13.36 25.53 6.11
N GLY A 330 -12.20 25.85 6.70
CA GLY A 330 -10.87 25.43 6.26
C GLY A 330 -10.63 23.94 6.51
N LEU A 331 -11.37 23.08 5.81
CA LEU A 331 -11.34 21.63 5.92
C LEU A 331 -11.18 21.01 4.53
N ALA A 332 -10.68 19.77 4.50
CA ALA A 332 -10.51 18.99 3.27
C ALA A 332 -11.77 18.95 2.40
N GLN A 333 -12.95 18.91 3.03
CA GLN A 333 -14.23 18.90 2.34
C GLN A 333 -14.47 20.15 1.49
N GLY A 334 -14.11 21.35 1.98
CA GLY A 334 -14.20 22.60 1.22
C GLY A 334 -13.30 22.56 -0.01
N ALA A 335 -12.05 22.11 0.16
CA ALA A 335 -11.11 21.94 -0.94
C ALA A 335 -11.60 20.95 -2.01
N ILE A 336 -12.12 19.78 -1.60
CA ILE A 336 -12.64 18.75 -2.51
C ILE A 336 -13.88 19.26 -3.27
N GLN A 337 -14.80 19.95 -2.60
CA GLN A 337 -16.00 20.47 -3.25
C GLN A 337 -15.67 21.62 -4.21
N GLY A 338 -14.80 22.55 -3.79
CA GLY A 338 -14.30 23.62 -4.65
C GLY A 338 -13.60 23.07 -5.89
N ALA A 339 -12.74 22.06 -5.73
CA ALA A 339 -12.09 21.39 -6.85
C ALA A 339 -13.07 20.75 -7.85
N LYS A 340 -14.14 20.10 -7.35
CA LYS A 340 -15.18 19.52 -8.20
C LYS A 340 -15.95 20.61 -8.96
N TYR A 341 -16.24 21.72 -8.30
CA TYR A 341 -16.89 22.86 -8.92
C TYR A 341 -16.02 23.45 -10.03
N VAL A 342 -14.75 23.77 -9.75
CA VAL A 342 -13.82 24.35 -10.74
C VAL A 342 -13.62 23.41 -11.92
N ALA A 343 -13.43 22.11 -11.69
CA ALA A 343 -13.30 21.14 -12.78
C ALA A 343 -14.55 21.10 -13.69
N ASN A 344 -15.75 21.28 -13.12
CA ASN A 344 -16.99 21.38 -13.90
C ASN A 344 -17.09 22.72 -14.66
N ALA A 345 -16.60 23.83 -14.09
CA ALA A 345 -16.54 25.12 -14.76
C ALA A 345 -15.62 25.05 -16.00
N VAL A 346 -14.39 24.54 -15.82
CA VAL A 346 -13.43 24.32 -16.92
C VAL A 346 -14.01 23.41 -18.01
N LYS A 347 -14.68 22.31 -17.61
CA LYS A 347 -15.37 21.41 -18.55
C LYS A 347 -16.48 22.10 -19.33
N SER A 348 -17.18 23.06 -18.72
CA SER A 348 -18.28 23.80 -19.35
C SER A 348 -17.75 24.84 -20.33
N GLU A 349 -16.62 25.48 -20.02
CA GLU A 349 -15.95 26.43 -20.92
C GLU A 349 -15.41 25.75 -22.18
N CYS A 350 -14.90 24.52 -22.07
CA CYS A 350 -14.55 23.71 -23.23
C CYS A 350 -15.78 23.38 -24.13
N LYS A 351 -17.00 23.59 -23.62
CA LYS A 351 -18.27 23.48 -24.36
C LYS A 351 -18.87 24.84 -24.69
N SER A 352 -18.06 25.90 -24.70
CA SER A 352 -18.44 27.28 -25.05
C SER A 352 -19.38 27.99 -24.05
N VAL A 353 -19.44 27.56 -22.79
CA VAL A 353 -20.08 28.36 -21.73
C VAL A 353 -19.18 29.55 -21.40
N VAL A 354 -19.74 30.76 -21.44
CA VAL A 354 -19.01 32.00 -21.13
C VAL A 354 -18.89 32.14 -19.60
N PRO A 355 -17.74 32.63 -19.07
CA PRO A 355 -17.55 32.80 -17.62
C PRO A 355 -18.68 33.53 -16.88
N THR A 356 -19.34 34.50 -17.54
CA THR A 356 -20.46 35.28 -16.98
C THR A 356 -21.72 34.46 -16.70
N GLN A 357 -21.81 33.22 -17.19
CA GLN A 357 -22.94 32.32 -16.99
C GLN A 357 -22.69 31.26 -15.90
N ARG A 358 -21.53 31.29 -15.23
CA ARG A 358 -21.21 30.33 -14.17
C ARG A 358 -22.16 30.51 -12.98
N ARG A 359 -22.69 29.41 -12.47
CA ARG A 359 -23.49 29.40 -11.22
C ARG A 359 -22.57 29.57 -10.02
N ALA A 360 -23.01 30.25 -8.97
CA ALA A 360 -22.22 30.36 -7.74
C ALA A 360 -21.90 28.97 -7.13
N PHE A 361 -20.72 28.85 -6.52
CA PHE A 361 -20.34 27.69 -5.72
C PHE A 361 -21.24 27.58 -4.49
N GLN A 362 -21.72 26.36 -4.24
CA GLN A 362 -22.52 26.05 -3.06
C GLN A 362 -21.82 24.94 -2.28
N TYR A 363 -21.51 25.23 -1.02
CA TYR A 363 -20.93 24.27 -0.11
C TYR A 363 -22.02 23.44 0.55
N CYS A 364 -21.92 22.13 0.43
CA CYS A 364 -22.75 21.19 1.18
C CYS A 364 -21.93 20.66 2.36
N ASP A 365 -22.28 21.05 3.58
CA ASP A 365 -21.67 20.48 4.79
C ASP A 365 -22.12 19.03 4.97
N LYS A 366 -21.17 18.10 5.12
CA LYS A 366 -21.45 16.67 5.33
C LYS A 366 -21.28 16.28 6.79
N GLY A 367 -20.97 17.24 7.65
CA GLY A 367 -20.62 17.03 9.03
C GLY A 367 -19.11 17.00 9.27
N SER A 368 -18.76 16.98 10.54
CA SER A 368 -17.39 16.95 11.04
C SER A 368 -17.22 15.80 12.02
N MET A 369 -16.02 15.24 12.07
CA MET A 369 -15.66 14.18 13.00
C MET A 369 -14.25 14.43 13.55
N ALA A 370 -14.01 14.07 14.80
CA ALA A 370 -12.69 14.12 15.41
C ALA A 370 -12.50 12.88 16.30
N THR A 371 -11.34 12.25 16.21
CA THR A 371 -10.99 11.17 17.15
C THR A 371 -10.48 11.75 18.46
N VAL A 372 -10.91 11.17 19.58
CA VAL A 372 -10.49 11.60 20.92
C VAL A 372 -9.50 10.62 21.52
N SER A 373 -9.74 9.32 21.34
CA SER A 373 -8.86 8.26 21.84
C SER A 373 -9.09 6.96 21.06
N ARG A 374 -8.38 5.89 21.45
CA ARG A 374 -8.80 4.52 21.06
C ARG A 374 -10.28 4.32 21.44
N PHE A 375 -11.06 3.77 20.50
CA PHE A 375 -12.50 3.50 20.63
C PHE A 375 -13.40 4.69 20.92
N SER A 376 -12.92 5.93 20.73
CA SER A 376 -13.72 7.12 21.02
C SER A 376 -13.48 8.20 19.98
N ALA A 377 -14.56 8.62 19.34
CA ALA A 377 -14.60 9.79 18.48
C ALA A 377 -15.87 10.58 18.76
N VAL A 378 -15.95 11.77 18.19
CA VAL A 378 -17.13 12.61 18.17
C VAL A 378 -17.50 12.94 16.74
N ALA A 379 -18.80 13.02 16.47
CA ALA A 379 -19.33 13.27 15.14
C ALA A 379 -20.52 14.24 15.23
N LYS A 380 -20.57 15.16 14.27
CA LYS A 380 -21.68 16.10 14.08
C LYS A 380 -22.07 16.10 12.62
N ILE A 381 -23.30 15.72 12.31
CA ILE A 381 -23.85 15.66 10.95
C ILE A 381 -25.18 16.40 10.95
N GLY A 382 -25.20 17.63 10.43
CA GLY A 382 -26.36 18.51 10.54
C GLY A 382 -26.73 18.73 12.02
N SER A 383 -27.96 18.39 12.39
CA SER A 383 -28.47 18.45 13.77
C SER A 383 -28.17 17.20 14.61
N ILE A 384 -27.60 16.14 14.01
CA ILE A 384 -27.32 14.89 14.70
C ILE A 384 -25.92 14.96 15.30
N GLU A 385 -25.83 14.81 16.62
CA GLU A 385 -24.59 14.83 17.39
C GLU A 385 -24.44 13.53 18.20
N PHE A 386 -23.37 12.79 17.97
CA PHE A 386 -23.10 11.53 18.66
C PHE A 386 -21.61 11.31 18.90
N GLY A 387 -21.27 10.45 19.85
CA GLY A 387 -19.89 10.20 20.25
C GLY A 387 -19.67 8.77 20.73
N GLY A 388 -18.45 8.46 21.14
CA GLY A 388 -18.07 7.15 21.62
C GLY A 388 -17.73 6.17 20.48
N PHE A 389 -18.04 4.90 20.70
CA PHE A 389 -17.60 3.82 19.82
C PHE A 389 -18.23 3.86 18.42
N ILE A 390 -19.52 4.19 18.31
CA ILE A 390 -20.20 4.27 17.00
C ILE A 390 -19.65 5.43 16.16
N ALA A 391 -19.39 6.59 16.78
CA ALA A 391 -18.71 7.69 16.10
C ALA A 391 -17.29 7.30 15.67
N TRP A 392 -16.59 6.50 16.48
CA TRP A 392 -15.26 5.99 16.14
C TRP A 392 -15.28 5.03 14.94
N LEU A 393 -16.24 4.11 14.87
CA LEU A 393 -16.42 3.23 13.70
C LEU A 393 -16.75 4.02 12.43
N ALA A 394 -17.65 4.99 12.53
CA ALA A 394 -17.97 5.88 11.41
C ALA A 394 -16.73 6.67 10.96
N TRP A 395 -15.88 7.10 11.91
CA TRP A 395 -14.64 7.81 11.61
C TRP A 395 -13.66 6.92 10.85
N LEU A 396 -13.47 5.66 11.30
CA LEU A 396 -12.62 4.68 10.61
C LEU A 396 -13.11 4.44 9.19
N ALA A 397 -14.42 4.17 9.03
CA ALA A 397 -15.02 3.88 7.74
C ALA A 397 -14.88 5.07 6.77
N LEU A 398 -15.16 6.29 7.23
CA LEU A 398 -15.01 7.51 6.43
C LEU A 398 -13.58 7.68 5.95
N HIS A 399 -12.61 7.67 6.86
CA HIS A 399 -11.21 7.91 6.53
C HIS A 399 -10.65 6.82 5.61
N LEU A 400 -11.01 5.55 5.85
CA LEU A 400 -10.65 4.44 4.98
C LEU A 400 -11.21 4.60 3.55
N VAL A 401 -12.46 5.02 3.40
CA VAL A 401 -13.06 5.24 2.07
C VAL A 401 -12.39 6.42 1.36
N THR A 402 -12.03 7.47 2.09
CA THR A 402 -11.41 8.69 1.53
C THR A 402 -9.92 8.57 1.23
N LEU A 403 -9.21 7.60 1.81
CA LEU A 403 -7.80 7.35 1.49
C LEU A 403 -7.61 7.08 -0.01
N VAL A 404 -6.52 7.60 -0.56
CA VAL A 404 -6.21 7.44 -1.99
C VAL A 404 -5.39 6.16 -2.20
N GLY A 405 -5.87 5.30 -3.11
CA GLY A 405 -5.20 4.06 -3.45
C GLY A 405 -5.71 2.86 -2.64
N PHE A 406 -5.82 1.71 -3.30
CA PHE A 406 -6.38 0.51 -2.70
C PHE A 406 -5.41 -0.14 -1.69
N ASN A 407 -4.12 -0.26 -2.04
CA ASN A 407 -3.10 -0.86 -1.16
C ASN A 407 -2.95 -0.07 0.15
N THR A 408 -3.00 1.26 0.06
CA THR A 408 -3.01 2.17 1.20
C THR A 408 -4.17 1.90 2.17
N LYS A 409 -5.37 1.61 1.65
CA LYS A 409 -6.53 1.28 2.49
C LYS A 409 -6.32 -0.03 3.25
N VAL A 410 -5.83 -1.07 2.57
CA VAL A 410 -5.61 -2.38 3.20
C VAL A 410 -4.53 -2.31 4.27
N THR A 411 -3.40 -1.69 3.95
CA THR A 411 -2.29 -1.51 4.90
C THR A 411 -2.75 -0.70 6.11
N THR A 412 -3.42 0.44 5.89
CA THR A 412 -3.96 1.26 6.99
C THR A 412 -4.92 0.47 7.87
N LEU A 413 -5.80 -0.33 7.27
CA LEU A 413 -6.75 -1.17 8.01
C LEU A 413 -6.06 -2.24 8.86
N LEU A 414 -4.99 -2.86 8.34
CA LEU A 414 -4.17 -3.81 9.09
C LEU A 414 -3.40 -3.14 10.22
N SER A 415 -2.80 -1.97 9.95
CA SER A 415 -2.11 -1.14 10.94
C SER A 415 -3.05 -0.75 12.09
N TRP A 416 -4.27 -0.32 11.77
CA TRP A 416 -5.33 -0.05 12.75
C TRP A 416 -5.74 -1.30 13.52
N ALA A 417 -5.92 -2.44 12.85
CA ALA A 417 -6.28 -3.69 13.52
C ALA A 417 -5.24 -4.08 14.57
N VAL A 418 -3.94 -4.01 14.23
CA VAL A 418 -2.86 -4.29 15.19
C VAL A 418 -2.85 -3.26 16.32
N ALA A 419 -2.87 -1.96 16.00
CA ALA A 419 -2.76 -0.90 16.99
C ALA A 419 -3.96 -0.85 17.98
N PHE A 420 -5.15 -1.23 17.52
CA PHE A 420 -6.36 -1.21 18.33
C PHE A 420 -6.70 -2.55 18.98
N LEU A 421 -6.14 -3.69 18.54
CA LEU A 421 -6.32 -4.97 19.23
C LEU A 421 -5.17 -5.27 20.20
N SER A 422 -4.01 -4.64 20.02
CA SER A 422 -2.84 -4.81 20.89
C SER A 422 -2.47 -3.49 21.59
N THR A 423 -1.37 -3.50 22.35
CA THR A 423 -0.70 -2.28 22.82
C THR A 423 0.43 -1.85 21.88
N HIS A 424 0.75 -2.66 20.86
CA HIS A 424 1.87 -2.44 19.96
C HIS A 424 1.56 -1.37 18.91
N ARG A 425 2.57 -0.56 18.64
CA ARG A 425 2.61 0.38 17.52
C ARG A 425 3.83 0.02 16.65
N GLY A 426 3.59 -0.28 15.38
CA GLY A 426 4.63 -0.81 14.49
C GLY A 426 5.61 0.24 13.96
N GLN A 427 5.32 1.54 14.13
CA GLN A 427 6.06 2.63 13.48
C GLN A 427 6.68 3.60 14.49
N LEU A 428 7.39 3.06 15.49
CA LEU A 428 8.03 3.84 16.56
C LEU A 428 9.52 4.16 16.29
N THR A 429 10.07 3.76 15.15
CA THR A 429 11.46 4.09 14.79
C THR A 429 11.64 5.61 14.69
N ILE A 430 12.71 6.09 15.32
CA ILE A 430 13.17 7.48 15.30
C ILE A 430 14.65 7.55 14.93
N THR A 431 15.06 8.69 14.41
CA THR A 431 16.47 9.06 14.20
C THR A 431 16.70 10.46 14.77
N GLU A 432 17.91 10.76 15.21
CA GLU A 432 18.24 12.12 15.67
C GLU A 432 18.04 13.16 14.57
N GLN A 433 18.30 12.79 13.31
CA GLN A 433 18.06 13.67 12.17
C GLN A 433 16.59 14.08 12.06
N GLN A 434 15.66 13.13 12.18
CA GLN A 434 14.23 13.45 12.16
C GLN A 434 13.84 14.39 13.30
N ALA A 435 14.43 14.25 14.49
CA ALA A 435 14.03 15.01 15.67
C ALA A 435 14.50 16.49 15.66
N TYR A 436 15.62 16.81 14.99
CA TYR A 436 16.28 18.11 15.18
C TYR A 436 16.80 18.80 13.89
N VAL A 437 16.84 18.15 12.73
CA VAL A 437 17.53 18.70 11.54
C VAL A 437 16.67 19.66 10.70
N ARG A 438 15.33 19.66 10.83
CA ARG A 438 14.46 20.55 10.05
C ARG A 438 14.79 22.02 10.24
N THR A 439 14.91 22.48 11.49
CA THR A 439 15.13 23.91 11.79
C THR A 439 16.49 24.43 11.31
N PRO A 440 17.62 23.73 11.53
CA PRO A 440 18.90 24.12 10.94
C PRO A 440 18.86 24.23 9.41
N ILE A 441 18.21 23.29 8.70
CA ILE A 441 18.08 23.36 7.23
C ILE A 441 17.29 24.61 6.83
N GLU A 442 16.13 24.86 7.44
CA GLU A 442 15.31 26.03 7.13
C GLU A 442 16.04 27.36 7.41
N ALA A 443 16.88 27.42 8.45
CA ALA A 443 17.68 28.60 8.77
C ALA A 443 18.78 28.86 7.74
N VAL A 444 19.43 27.81 7.23
CA VAL A 444 20.41 27.90 6.13
C VAL A 444 19.73 28.36 4.85
N ASP A 445 18.59 27.78 4.49
CA ASP A 445 17.85 28.13 3.26
C ASP A 445 17.34 29.57 3.26
N ARG A 446 17.00 30.13 4.44
CA ARG A 446 16.58 31.53 4.58
C ARG A 446 17.74 32.52 4.61
N GLY A 447 18.99 32.06 4.61
CA GLY A 447 20.17 32.92 4.69
C GLY A 447 20.29 33.70 6.01
N THR A 448 19.63 33.25 7.08
CA THR A 448 19.52 33.94 8.38
C THR A 448 20.59 33.53 9.38
N HIS A 449 21.70 32.92 8.94
CA HIS A 449 22.79 32.53 9.82
C HIS A 449 23.74 33.73 10.07
N ASP A 450 23.41 34.53 11.08
CA ASP A 450 24.40 35.25 11.90
C ASP A 450 24.44 34.53 13.28
N GLY A 451 25.24 33.46 13.38
CA GLY A 451 25.35 32.62 14.58
C GLY A 451 26.58 31.70 14.52
N PRO A 452 27.12 31.28 15.68
CA PRO A 452 28.56 31.10 15.92
C PRO A 452 29.18 29.98 15.08
N GLU A 453 30.49 30.10 14.84
CA GLU A 453 31.31 29.12 14.12
C GLU A 453 30.90 27.67 14.47
N LEU A 454 30.70 26.87 13.42
CA LEU A 454 30.53 25.41 13.45
C LEU A 454 31.82 24.70 13.93
N SER A 455 32.42 25.13 15.03
CA SER A 455 33.67 24.59 15.58
C SER A 455 33.49 23.57 16.72
N ASP A 456 32.32 23.48 17.35
CA ASP A 456 32.20 22.74 18.64
C ASP A 456 31.42 21.42 18.60
N LEU A 457 30.94 20.98 17.44
CA LEU A 457 30.52 19.59 17.24
C LEU A 457 31.45 18.95 16.23
N SER A 458 32.61 18.53 16.73
CA SER A 458 33.66 17.96 15.88
C SER A 458 33.09 16.80 15.06
N VAL A 459 33.19 16.95 13.75
CA VAL A 459 33.00 15.92 12.70
C VAL A 459 33.76 14.62 13.02
N HIS A 460 34.71 14.69 13.94
CA HIS A 460 35.50 13.60 14.49
C HIS A 460 34.71 12.61 15.38
N GLU A 461 33.67 13.05 16.10
CA GLU A 461 32.79 12.15 16.88
C GLU A 461 31.81 11.39 15.98
N LEU A 462 31.27 12.06 14.95
CA LEU A 462 30.38 11.45 13.95
C LEU A 462 31.09 10.35 13.13
N LEU A 463 32.39 10.51 12.86
CA LEU A 463 33.20 9.52 12.13
C LEU A 463 33.59 8.30 12.99
N LYS A 464 33.71 8.45 14.31
CA LYS A 464 34.01 7.31 15.21
C LYS A 464 32.81 6.37 15.37
N THR A 465 31.59 6.92 15.38
CA THR A 465 30.35 6.13 15.45
C THR A 465 30.08 5.36 14.16
N PHE A 466 30.53 5.86 13.01
CA PHE A 466 30.31 5.25 11.70
C PHE A 466 31.22 4.03 11.41
N ILE A 467 32.36 3.92 12.12
CA ILE A 467 33.35 2.85 11.92
C ILE A 467 33.19 1.72 12.96
N ALA A 468 32.40 1.93 14.02
CA ALA A 468 32.28 0.98 15.13
C ALA A 468 31.17 -0.08 14.99
N VAL A 469 30.40 -0.14 13.89
CA VAL A 469 29.32 -1.13 13.75
C VAL A 469 29.38 -1.88 12.42
N SER A 470 29.63 -3.18 12.56
CA SER A 470 29.58 -4.31 11.60
C SER A 470 30.97 -4.88 11.29
N PRO A 471 31.16 -6.21 11.22
CA PRO A 471 30.15 -7.23 10.92
C PRO A 471 30.18 -8.45 11.87
N LEU A 472 29.05 -9.15 12.08
CA LEU A 472 29.13 -10.59 12.38
C LEU A 472 28.02 -11.41 11.69
N PRO A 473 28.30 -12.70 11.39
CA PRO A 473 27.68 -13.51 10.33
C PRO A 473 26.68 -14.55 10.92
N PRO A 474 26.16 -15.54 10.13
CA PRO A 474 24.84 -16.14 10.31
C PRO A 474 24.84 -17.49 11.05
N LEU A 475 23.67 -17.94 11.56
CA LEU A 475 23.10 -19.30 11.33
C LEU A 475 21.78 -19.57 12.09
N GLN A 476 20.99 -20.44 11.46
CA GLN A 476 19.72 -21.09 11.81
C GLN A 476 19.82 -21.87 13.16
N SER A 477 18.77 -22.14 13.94
CA SER A 477 17.59 -22.98 13.68
C SER A 477 16.82 -23.18 15.01
N VAL A 478 15.48 -23.37 15.00
CA VAL A 478 14.72 -24.44 15.70
C VAL A 478 13.28 -24.43 15.14
N VAL A 479 12.78 -25.61 14.77
CA VAL A 479 11.48 -25.91 14.12
C VAL A 479 10.64 -26.84 15.01
N ALA A 480 9.31 -26.80 14.80
CA ALA A 480 8.25 -27.80 15.08
C ALA A 480 7.66 -27.85 16.51
N LYS A 481 6.36 -28.09 16.76
CA LYS A 481 5.20 -28.71 16.04
C LYS A 481 3.91 -28.32 16.85
N THR A 482 2.64 -28.32 16.42
CA THR A 482 1.72 -29.34 15.83
C THR A 482 0.36 -28.62 15.61
N GLU A 483 -0.28 -28.65 14.42
CA GLU A 483 -1.27 -29.60 13.84
C GLU A 483 -2.78 -29.39 14.15
N ASN A 484 -3.50 -29.01 13.08
CA ASN A 484 -4.83 -29.39 12.55
C ASN A 484 -6.11 -29.52 13.42
N ALA A 485 -7.18 -28.88 12.96
CA ALA A 485 -8.49 -29.52 12.74
C ALA A 485 -9.34 -28.75 11.69
N GLU A 486 -9.96 -29.52 10.78
CA GLU A 486 -10.83 -29.09 9.69
C GLU A 486 -12.29 -28.79 10.12
N GLN A 487 -13.03 -28.27 9.12
CA GLN A 487 -14.45 -28.46 8.81
C GLN A 487 -15.42 -27.27 8.99
N THR A 488 -15.89 -26.85 7.81
CA THR A 488 -17.15 -26.18 7.46
C THR A 488 -18.33 -26.49 8.37
N THR A 489 -19.08 -25.46 8.81
CA THR A 489 -20.56 -25.33 8.67
C THR A 489 -21.02 -23.92 9.10
N SER A 490 -22.04 -23.41 8.39
CA SER A 490 -22.95 -22.32 8.79
C SER A 490 -22.52 -20.85 8.61
N ARG A 491 -22.82 -20.34 7.41
CA ARG A 491 -22.86 -18.92 7.03
C ARG A 491 -24.06 -18.16 7.64
N ARG A 492 -24.96 -18.82 8.39
CA ARG A 492 -26.19 -18.23 8.97
C ARG A 492 -26.09 -17.99 10.48
N THR A 493 -25.31 -18.78 11.21
CA THR A 493 -25.07 -18.60 12.65
C THR A 493 -24.07 -17.48 12.92
N PHE A 494 -23.10 -17.25 12.04
CA PHE A 494 -22.12 -16.17 12.18
C PHE A 494 -22.75 -14.76 12.16
N TRP A 495 -23.68 -14.50 11.24
CA TRP A 495 -24.39 -13.21 11.20
C TRP A 495 -25.40 -13.03 12.34
N GLY A 496 -26.03 -14.12 12.79
CA GLY A 496 -26.91 -14.09 13.98
C GLY A 496 -26.13 -13.82 15.28
N PHE A 497 -24.94 -14.40 15.42
CA PHE A 497 -24.04 -14.16 16.54
C PHE A 497 -23.48 -12.73 16.55
N LEU A 498 -23.10 -12.20 15.38
CA LEU A 498 -22.61 -10.83 15.21
C LEU A 498 -23.71 -9.78 15.48
N ALA A 499 -24.94 -10.01 15.02
CA ALA A 499 -26.09 -9.16 15.33
C ALA A 499 -26.45 -9.21 16.83
N GLY A 500 -26.32 -10.37 17.47
CA GLY A 500 -26.48 -10.53 18.92
C GLY A 500 -25.45 -9.72 19.72
N LEU A 501 -24.17 -9.76 19.33
CA LEU A 501 -23.09 -9.01 19.98
C LEU A 501 -23.25 -7.48 19.83
N LEU A 502 -23.68 -7.00 18.66
CA LEU A 502 -23.95 -5.58 18.42
C LEU A 502 -25.18 -5.07 19.19
N LEU A 503 -26.21 -5.91 19.35
CA LEU A 503 -27.39 -5.61 20.17
C LEU A 503 -27.05 -5.61 21.67
N VAL A 504 -26.19 -6.51 22.13
CA VAL A 504 -25.75 -6.57 23.54
C VAL A 504 -24.90 -5.35 23.90
N GLY A 505 -23.96 -4.94 23.03
CA GLY A 505 -23.16 -3.73 23.25
C GLY A 505 -23.99 -2.45 23.26
N SER A 506 -24.94 -2.32 22.33
CA SER A 506 -25.83 -1.15 22.26
C SER A 506 -26.85 -1.12 23.42
N PHE A 507 -27.29 -2.28 23.90
CA PHE A 507 -28.20 -2.40 25.04
C PHE A 507 -27.51 -2.06 26.36
N LEU A 508 -26.26 -2.49 26.57
CA LEU A 508 -25.48 -2.22 27.77
C LEU A 508 -25.07 -0.74 27.91
N ASP A 509 -24.80 -0.04 26.79
CA ASP A 509 -24.51 1.41 26.79
C ASP A 509 -25.76 2.29 26.93
N SER A 510 -26.96 1.73 26.73
CA SER A 510 -28.24 2.47 26.78
C SER A 510 -28.96 2.39 28.13
N LEU A 511 -28.45 1.58 29.07
CA LEU A 511 -29.02 1.47 30.42
C LEU A 511 -28.64 2.73 31.21
N PRO A 512 -29.61 3.57 31.65
CA PRO A 512 -29.34 4.64 32.59
C PRO A 512 -28.83 4.02 33.90
N ASP A 513 -27.93 4.69 34.61
CA ASP A 513 -27.36 4.27 35.92
C ASP A 513 -28.43 3.63 36.83
N SER A 514 -28.61 2.31 36.70
CA SER A 514 -29.66 1.58 37.40
C SER A 514 -28.99 0.70 38.44
N ALA A 515 -28.60 1.35 39.54
CA ALA A 515 -28.18 0.67 40.76
C ALA A 515 -29.28 -0.19 41.40
N ASN A 516 -30.48 -0.35 40.80
CA ASN A 516 -31.64 -0.95 41.48
C ASN A 516 -32.41 -2.02 40.69
N LEU A 517 -31.87 -2.64 39.63
CA LEU A 517 -32.60 -3.69 38.87
C LEU A 517 -31.93 -5.08 38.79
N LEU A 518 -30.83 -5.33 39.51
CA LEU A 518 -30.18 -6.65 39.52
C LEU A 518 -30.05 -7.34 40.91
N PRO A 519 -31.11 -7.59 41.71
CA PRO A 519 -30.96 -8.36 42.95
C PRO A 519 -31.12 -9.89 42.81
N LYS A 520 -31.39 -10.45 41.63
CA LYS A 520 -31.84 -11.87 41.53
C LYS A 520 -30.83 -12.88 40.98
N TRP A 521 -29.68 -12.45 40.45
CA TRP A 521 -28.73 -13.36 39.78
C TRP A 521 -27.28 -13.06 40.19
N PRO A 522 -26.82 -13.56 41.36
CA PRO A 522 -25.48 -13.30 41.89
C PRO A 522 -24.36 -13.75 40.95
N ALA A 523 -24.59 -14.84 40.22
CA ALA A 523 -23.64 -15.37 39.24
C ALA A 523 -23.46 -14.41 38.05
N LEU A 524 -24.52 -13.76 37.57
CA LEU A 524 -24.46 -12.83 36.44
C LEU A 524 -23.79 -11.51 36.85
N VAL A 525 -24.09 -11.01 38.05
CA VAL A 525 -23.41 -9.83 38.63
C VAL A 525 -21.93 -10.11 38.86
N TRP A 526 -21.59 -11.27 39.40
CA TRP A 526 -20.20 -11.71 39.56
C TRP A 526 -19.49 -11.82 38.21
N LEU A 527 -20.12 -12.44 37.20
CA LEU A 527 -19.57 -12.62 35.85
C LEU A 527 -19.33 -11.28 35.13
N VAL A 528 -20.29 -10.34 35.19
CA VAL A 528 -20.20 -9.02 34.53
C VAL A 528 -19.31 -8.05 35.32
N SER A 529 -19.14 -8.25 36.63
CA SER A 529 -18.18 -7.48 37.46
C SER A 529 -16.71 -7.87 37.23
N GLN A 530 -16.44 -8.96 36.50
CA GLN A 530 -15.07 -9.34 36.15
C GLN A 530 -14.53 -8.46 35.02
N THR A 531 -13.57 -7.60 35.36
CA THR A 531 -12.89 -6.70 34.40
C THR A 531 -12.24 -7.45 33.24
N TRP A 532 -11.71 -8.66 33.47
CA TRP A 532 -11.11 -9.50 32.43
C TRP A 532 -12.13 -10.03 31.42
N LEU A 533 -13.36 -10.31 31.84
CA LEU A 533 -14.40 -10.84 30.95
C LEU A 533 -14.96 -9.74 30.05
N MET A 534 -15.16 -8.54 30.62
CA MET A 534 -15.56 -7.37 29.83
C MET A 534 -14.45 -6.97 28.85
N ASP A 535 -13.18 -7.06 29.25
CA ASP A 535 -12.03 -6.84 28.35
C ASP A 535 -11.95 -7.90 27.24
N LEU A 536 -12.26 -9.16 27.53
CA LEU A 536 -12.35 -10.25 26.54
C LEU A 536 -13.52 -10.06 25.57
N LEU A 537 -14.71 -9.70 26.07
CA LEU A 537 -15.90 -9.43 25.24
C LEU A 537 -15.70 -8.21 24.34
N ASN A 538 -15.03 -7.17 24.84
CA ASN A 538 -14.64 -6.01 24.04
C ASN A 538 -13.65 -6.41 22.93
N LYS A 539 -12.60 -7.17 23.26
CA LYS A 539 -11.61 -7.67 22.27
C LYS A 539 -12.25 -8.57 21.20
N LEU A 540 -13.22 -9.40 21.58
CA LEU A 540 -13.98 -10.25 20.64
C LEU A 540 -14.93 -9.42 19.77
N GLY A 541 -15.58 -8.40 20.33
CA GLY A 541 -16.38 -7.43 19.59
C GLY A 541 -15.55 -6.65 18.57
N ASP A 542 -14.37 -6.16 18.99
CA ASP A 542 -13.43 -5.41 18.15
C ASP A 542 -12.95 -6.24 16.96
N ALA A 543 -12.56 -7.50 17.21
CA ALA A 543 -12.12 -8.42 16.16
C ALA A 543 -13.24 -8.72 15.15
N ALA A 544 -14.47 -8.89 15.62
CA ALA A 544 -15.62 -9.18 14.77
C ALA A 544 -16.06 -7.97 13.93
N ILE A 545 -15.87 -6.75 14.44
CA ILE A 545 -16.16 -5.50 13.73
C ILE A 545 -15.06 -5.17 12.71
N ILE A 546 -13.78 -5.40 13.03
CA ILE A 546 -12.69 -5.33 12.05
C ILE A 546 -12.93 -6.33 10.92
N ALA A 547 -13.40 -7.55 11.24
CA ALA A 547 -13.79 -8.53 10.24
C ALA A 547 -14.97 -8.04 9.38
N ALA A 548 -15.93 -7.30 9.94
CA ALA A 548 -17.02 -6.68 9.20
C ALA A 548 -16.56 -5.51 8.31
N ILE A 549 -15.66 -4.65 8.81
CA ILE A 549 -15.04 -3.56 8.04
C ILE A 549 -14.19 -4.14 6.91
N LEU A 550 -13.39 -5.18 7.17
CA LEU A 550 -12.69 -5.95 6.14
C LEU A 550 -13.70 -6.56 5.16
N ALA A 551 -14.82 -7.12 5.61
CA ALA A 551 -15.81 -7.72 4.73
C ALA A 551 -16.55 -6.71 3.82
N VAL A 552 -16.69 -5.45 4.26
CA VAL A 552 -17.40 -4.37 3.55
C VAL A 552 -16.45 -3.51 2.70
N ALA A 553 -15.23 -3.23 3.19
CA ALA A 553 -14.22 -2.40 2.51
C ALA A 553 -13.44 -3.16 1.43
N VAL A 554 -13.32 -4.49 1.59
CA VAL A 554 -12.66 -5.38 0.63
C VAL A 554 -13.72 -5.87 -0.35
N ASP A 555 -13.85 -5.17 -1.48
CA ASP A 555 -14.73 -5.52 -2.59
C ASP A 555 -14.57 -7.01 -2.98
N LYS A 556 -15.62 -7.64 -3.52
CA LYS A 556 -15.57 -9.05 -3.97
C LYS A 556 -14.45 -9.26 -5.01
N TYR A 557 -14.18 -8.23 -5.81
CA TYR A 557 -13.06 -8.16 -6.74
C TYR A 557 -11.70 -8.12 -6.03
N VAL A 558 -11.61 -7.42 -4.90
CA VAL A 558 -10.41 -7.34 -4.07
C VAL A 558 -10.14 -8.65 -3.34
N LYS A 559 -11.13 -9.41 -2.87
CA LYS A 559 -10.83 -10.72 -2.25
C LYS A 559 -10.10 -11.67 -3.21
N GLN A 560 -10.36 -11.56 -4.51
CA GLN A 560 -9.65 -12.32 -5.55
C GLN A 560 -8.37 -11.62 -6.03
N LYS A 561 -8.36 -10.28 -6.10
CA LYS A 561 -7.22 -9.48 -6.55
C LYS A 561 -6.13 -9.32 -5.49
N LEU A 562 -6.46 -9.17 -4.21
CA LEU A 562 -5.53 -9.13 -3.07
C LEU A 562 -4.82 -10.47 -2.91
N VAL A 563 -5.52 -11.60 -3.04
CA VAL A 563 -4.89 -12.93 -3.02
C VAL A 563 -3.94 -13.12 -4.21
N SER A 564 -4.24 -12.53 -5.37
CA SER A 564 -3.38 -12.68 -6.56
C SER A 564 -2.27 -11.62 -6.69
N GLU A 565 -2.44 -10.40 -6.18
CA GLU A 565 -1.45 -9.33 -6.21
C GLU A 565 -0.56 -9.34 -4.97
N VAL A 566 -1.08 -9.66 -3.77
CA VAL A 566 -0.24 -9.86 -2.58
C VAL A 566 0.55 -11.16 -2.69
N ALA A 567 -0.02 -12.24 -3.26
CA ALA A 567 0.80 -13.40 -3.58
C ALA A 567 1.87 -13.07 -4.63
N ARG A 568 1.59 -12.20 -5.61
CA ARG A 568 2.56 -11.83 -6.65
C ARG A 568 3.64 -10.87 -6.13
N GLU A 569 3.29 -9.87 -5.33
CA GLU A 569 4.22 -8.91 -4.72
C GLU A 569 4.99 -9.51 -3.54
N ALA A 570 4.39 -10.39 -2.73
CA ALA A 570 5.13 -11.14 -1.69
C ALA A 570 6.09 -12.16 -2.32
N VAL A 571 5.71 -12.74 -3.46
CA VAL A 571 6.61 -13.58 -4.25
C VAL A 571 7.71 -12.73 -4.91
N ASP A 572 7.41 -11.58 -5.51
CA ASP A 572 8.42 -10.69 -6.10
C ASP A 572 9.38 -10.13 -5.02
N PHE A 573 8.88 -9.85 -3.82
CA PHE A 573 9.66 -9.41 -2.66
C PHE A 573 10.54 -10.53 -2.10
N ALA A 574 10.00 -11.74 -1.92
CA ALA A 574 10.76 -12.91 -1.46
C ALA A 574 11.80 -13.38 -2.49
N VAL A 575 11.48 -13.31 -3.78
CA VAL A 575 12.37 -13.65 -4.91
C VAL A 575 13.44 -12.57 -5.13
N GLY A 576 13.18 -11.34 -4.70
CA GLY A 576 14.09 -10.21 -4.79
C GLY A 576 15.35 -10.34 -3.92
N TYR A 577 15.19 -10.79 -2.67
CA TYR A 577 16.19 -10.58 -1.62
C TYR A 577 16.75 -11.86 -0.94
N ALA A 578 16.04 -12.99 -0.98
CA ALA A 578 16.37 -14.15 -0.13
C ALA A 578 16.88 -15.40 -0.87
N LEU A 579 16.90 -15.41 -2.21
CA LEU A 579 17.26 -16.60 -3.00
C LEU A 579 18.63 -16.46 -3.68
N PRO A 580 19.47 -17.51 -3.68
CA PRO A 580 20.72 -17.54 -4.46
C PRO A 580 20.49 -17.19 -5.94
N PRO A 581 21.45 -16.57 -6.63
CA PRO A 581 21.28 -16.10 -8.01
C PRO A 581 20.80 -17.16 -9.01
N GLU A 582 21.22 -18.42 -8.84
CA GLU A 582 20.75 -19.52 -9.69
C GLU A 582 19.27 -19.86 -9.46
N VAL A 583 18.81 -19.80 -8.20
CA VAL A 583 17.43 -20.05 -7.79
C VAL A 583 16.53 -18.87 -8.19
N LYS A 584 17.03 -17.63 -8.07
CA LYS A 584 16.33 -16.42 -8.51
C LYS A 584 16.02 -16.44 -10.01
N LYS A 585 16.98 -16.86 -10.85
CA LYS A 585 16.75 -17.05 -12.30
C LYS A 585 15.68 -18.11 -12.57
N HIS A 586 15.70 -19.22 -11.85
CA HIS A 586 14.69 -20.28 -11.99
C HIS A 586 13.29 -19.84 -11.57
N VAL A 587 13.16 -19.16 -10.42
CA VAL A 587 11.85 -18.71 -9.93
C VAL A 587 11.29 -17.58 -10.80
N GLN A 588 12.13 -16.62 -11.23
CA GLN A 588 11.70 -15.59 -12.18
C GLN A 588 11.29 -16.18 -13.54
N TYR A 589 11.97 -17.23 -13.99
CA TYR A 589 11.58 -17.96 -15.19
C TYR A 589 10.19 -18.58 -15.01
N ILE A 590 9.95 -19.31 -13.91
CA ILE A 590 8.66 -19.95 -13.58
C ILE A 590 7.51 -18.93 -13.49
N LEU A 591 7.72 -17.81 -12.80
CA LEU A 591 6.70 -16.78 -12.61
C LEU A 591 6.33 -16.02 -13.89
N ARG A 592 7.23 -16.00 -14.88
CA ARG A 592 7.01 -15.36 -16.18
C ARG A 592 6.56 -16.35 -17.26
N MET A 593 6.31 -17.61 -16.90
CA MET A 593 5.94 -18.61 -17.91
C MET A 593 4.53 -18.35 -18.43
N PRO A 594 4.36 -18.19 -19.75
CA PRO A 594 3.05 -17.96 -20.34
C PRO A 594 2.17 -19.22 -20.37
N PHE A 595 2.74 -20.41 -20.16
CA PHE A 595 2.04 -21.69 -20.31
C PHE A 595 2.37 -22.67 -19.18
N VAL A 596 1.42 -23.55 -18.87
CA VAL A 596 1.61 -24.72 -17.99
C VAL A 596 1.02 -25.97 -18.65
N ARG A 597 1.65 -27.13 -18.43
CA ARG A 597 1.08 -28.42 -18.83
C ARG A 597 0.23 -29.03 -17.72
N ARG A 598 -0.88 -29.66 -18.08
CA ARG A 598 -1.71 -30.48 -17.19
C ARG A 598 -1.85 -31.89 -17.76
N ASN A 599 -2.18 -32.83 -16.89
CA ASN A 599 -2.47 -34.21 -17.29
C ASN A 599 -1.33 -34.84 -18.12
N LEU A 600 -0.08 -34.57 -17.74
CA LEU A 600 1.09 -35.10 -18.44
C LEU A 600 1.23 -36.59 -18.14
N VAL A 601 1.09 -37.41 -19.16
CA VAL A 601 1.24 -38.86 -19.09
C VAL A 601 2.30 -39.33 -20.07
N PHE A 602 3.26 -40.12 -19.58
CA PHE A 602 4.14 -40.92 -20.42
C PHE A 602 3.73 -42.38 -20.33
N THR A 603 3.57 -43.02 -21.49
CA THR A 603 3.32 -44.44 -21.60
C THR A 603 4.45 -45.07 -22.41
N TYR A 604 5.17 -46.00 -21.78
CA TYR A 604 6.20 -46.80 -22.41
C TYR A 604 5.69 -48.22 -22.63
N GLU A 605 5.66 -48.64 -23.88
CA GLU A 605 5.27 -50.00 -24.26
C GLU A 605 6.50 -50.71 -24.83
N PHE A 606 6.99 -51.70 -24.09
CA PHE A 606 8.11 -52.53 -24.48
C PHE A 606 7.61 -53.75 -25.25
N GLY A 607 8.32 -54.11 -26.33
CA GLY A 607 7.99 -55.27 -27.15
C GLY A 607 9.23 -55.92 -27.73
N ALA A 608 9.10 -57.20 -28.07
CA ALA A 608 10.13 -57.94 -28.79
C ALA A 608 10.28 -57.41 -30.23
N ILE A 609 11.49 -57.51 -30.76
CA ILE A 609 11.76 -57.31 -32.20
C ILE A 609 11.91 -58.66 -32.90
N SER A 610 11.69 -58.69 -34.20
CA SER A 610 11.92 -59.87 -35.05
C SER A 610 13.24 -59.74 -35.81
N GLY A 611 13.97 -60.84 -36.02
CA GLY A 611 15.20 -60.88 -36.82
C GLY A 611 16.51 -61.05 -36.03
N ALA A 612 17.65 -60.77 -36.66
CA ALA A 612 19.00 -61.17 -36.25
C ALA A 612 19.54 -60.58 -34.93
N ASN A 613 18.75 -59.78 -34.19
CA ASN A 613 19.17 -59.12 -32.94
C ASN A 613 18.06 -59.19 -31.85
N ALA A 614 17.08 -60.09 -32.00
CA ALA A 614 15.88 -60.18 -31.13
C ALA A 614 16.16 -60.48 -29.65
N ASP A 615 17.28 -61.15 -29.39
CA ASP A 615 17.72 -61.48 -28.04
C ASP A 615 18.50 -60.34 -27.37
N GLU A 616 18.90 -59.31 -28.12
CA GLU A 616 19.77 -58.23 -27.63
C GLU A 616 19.02 -56.90 -27.44
N TYR A 617 17.96 -56.61 -28.20
CA TYR A 617 17.25 -55.32 -28.17
C TYR A 617 15.76 -55.45 -27.88
N LEU A 618 15.17 -54.38 -27.34
CA LEU A 618 13.74 -54.18 -27.16
C LEU A 618 13.26 -52.98 -27.97
N LYS A 619 12.08 -53.10 -28.57
CA LYS A 619 11.36 -51.98 -29.16
C LYS A 619 10.60 -51.25 -28.06
N VAL A 620 10.77 -49.94 -28.02
CA VAL A 620 10.10 -49.06 -27.05
C VAL A 620 9.24 -48.08 -27.83
N LYS A 621 7.92 -48.21 -27.67
CA LYS A 621 6.98 -47.17 -28.10
C LYS A 621 6.72 -46.24 -26.91
N CYS A 622 7.04 -44.98 -27.07
CA CYS A 622 6.78 -43.95 -26.07
C CYS A 622 5.66 -43.03 -26.57
N THR A 623 4.53 -43.02 -25.87
CA THR A 623 3.42 -42.09 -26.10
C THR A 623 3.38 -41.07 -24.98
N THR A 624 3.41 -39.78 -25.33
CA THR A 624 3.29 -38.67 -24.38
C THR A 624 2.00 -37.92 -24.65
N THR A 625 1.15 -37.76 -23.63
CA THR A 625 -0.08 -36.96 -23.73
C THR A 625 -0.09 -35.86 -22.69
N TYR A 626 -0.52 -34.66 -23.06
CA TYR A 626 -0.70 -33.55 -22.12
C TYR A 626 -1.62 -32.48 -22.69
N GLU A 627 -2.03 -31.56 -21.83
CA GLU A 627 -2.80 -30.38 -22.17
C GLU A 627 -1.97 -29.12 -21.92
N ILE A 628 -1.94 -28.18 -22.87
CA ILE A 628 -1.31 -26.87 -22.71
C ILE A 628 -2.36 -25.85 -22.30
N VAL A 629 -2.12 -25.14 -21.20
CA VAL A 629 -2.98 -24.04 -20.73
C VAL A 629 -2.21 -22.72 -20.80
N ASN A 630 -2.82 -21.71 -21.43
CA ASN A 630 -2.30 -20.34 -21.47
C ASN A 630 -2.70 -19.58 -20.19
N LEU A 631 -1.68 -19.10 -19.47
CA LEU A 631 -1.83 -18.35 -18.21
C LEU A 631 -1.85 -16.83 -18.41
N THR A 632 -1.72 -16.37 -19.65
CA THR A 632 -1.73 -14.95 -20.00
C THR A 632 -3.13 -14.45 -20.35
N ASP A 633 -3.26 -13.14 -20.56
CA ASP A 633 -4.49 -12.44 -20.88
C ASP A 633 -4.75 -12.29 -22.39
N ARG A 634 -3.93 -12.92 -23.22
CA ARG A 634 -4.03 -12.87 -24.68
C ARG A 634 -3.65 -14.20 -25.32
N ASP A 635 -4.08 -14.42 -26.55
CA ASP A 635 -3.68 -15.61 -27.31
C ASP A 635 -2.18 -15.53 -27.63
N ILE A 636 -1.48 -16.65 -27.46
CA ILE A 636 -0.03 -16.71 -27.69
C ILE A 636 0.31 -17.93 -28.52
N LYS A 637 1.18 -17.72 -29.51
CA LYS A 637 1.78 -18.79 -30.31
C LYS A 637 2.81 -19.57 -29.48
N PHE A 638 2.69 -20.89 -29.47
CA PHE A 638 3.58 -21.82 -28.80
C PHE A 638 4.13 -22.85 -29.77
N ASN A 639 5.43 -23.13 -29.65
CA ASN A 639 6.09 -24.14 -30.47
C ASN A 639 6.08 -25.49 -29.75
N VAL A 640 5.22 -26.40 -30.19
CA VAL A 640 5.23 -27.79 -29.75
C VAL A 640 6.37 -28.51 -30.44
N ARG A 641 7.35 -28.99 -29.67
CA ARG A 641 8.50 -29.73 -30.20
C ARG A 641 8.46 -31.18 -29.74
N THR A 642 8.68 -32.10 -30.66
CA THR A 642 8.96 -33.51 -30.38
C THR A 642 10.27 -33.92 -31.04
N ALA A 643 11.01 -34.83 -30.41
CA ALA A 643 12.31 -35.27 -30.89
C ALA A 643 12.60 -36.72 -30.49
N VAL A 644 13.36 -37.41 -31.33
CA VAL A 644 13.90 -38.75 -31.08
C VAL A 644 15.37 -38.76 -31.46
N GLN A 645 16.21 -39.44 -30.68
CA GLN A 645 17.63 -39.57 -30.98
C GLN A 645 17.82 -40.42 -32.23
N ASN A 646 18.73 -40.01 -33.10
CA ASN A 646 19.15 -40.81 -34.26
C ASN A 646 20.07 -41.91 -33.73
N ALA A 647 19.50 -43.05 -33.32
CA ALA A 647 20.29 -44.23 -33.01
C ALA A 647 20.62 -44.97 -34.30
N HIS A 648 21.86 -45.40 -34.43
CA HIS A 648 22.33 -46.20 -35.56
C HIS A 648 22.86 -47.53 -35.03
N TYR A 649 21.98 -48.50 -34.90
CA TYR A 649 22.35 -49.89 -34.65
C TYR A 649 22.34 -50.64 -36.00
N PRO A 650 23.49 -51.13 -36.48
CA PRO A 650 23.56 -51.84 -37.76
C PRO A 650 22.60 -53.03 -37.78
N GLY A 651 21.65 -53.04 -38.71
CA GLY A 651 20.67 -54.14 -38.89
C GLY A 651 19.33 -53.99 -38.15
N LEU A 652 19.06 -52.86 -37.50
CA LEU A 652 17.75 -52.51 -36.92
C LEU A 652 17.05 -51.38 -37.68
N GLU A 653 15.74 -51.25 -37.51
CA GLU A 653 14.99 -50.07 -37.99
C GLU A 653 15.48 -48.80 -37.28
N GLU A 654 15.42 -47.66 -37.98
CA GLU A 654 15.78 -46.37 -37.41
C GLU A 654 14.76 -45.91 -36.35
N ASN A 655 15.27 -45.23 -35.32
CA ASN A 655 14.43 -44.48 -34.38
C ASN A 655 13.61 -43.43 -35.14
N LYS A 656 12.32 -43.30 -34.78
CA LYS A 656 11.40 -42.45 -35.56
C LYS A 656 10.30 -41.82 -34.74
N LEU A 657 9.78 -40.70 -35.25
CA LEU A 657 8.57 -40.05 -34.75
C LEU A 657 7.37 -40.65 -35.49
N SER A 658 6.45 -41.31 -34.79
CA SER A 658 5.32 -42.00 -35.43
C SER A 658 4.03 -41.18 -35.43
N LEU A 659 3.87 -40.25 -34.48
CA LEU A 659 2.67 -39.40 -34.37
C LEU A 659 2.99 -38.05 -33.72
N LEU A 660 2.39 -36.98 -34.24
CA LEU A 660 2.23 -35.70 -33.56
C LEU A 660 0.79 -35.24 -33.78
N LYS A 661 0.03 -35.13 -32.69
CA LYS A 661 -1.30 -34.54 -32.70
C LYS A 661 -1.30 -33.31 -31.81
N VAL A 662 -1.72 -32.17 -32.34
CA VAL A 662 -1.89 -30.93 -31.58
C VAL A 662 -3.24 -30.33 -31.92
N ALA A 663 -4.09 -30.15 -30.90
CA ALA A 663 -5.50 -29.85 -31.08
C ALA A 663 -6.14 -30.86 -32.07
N ASP A 664 -6.72 -30.36 -33.16
CA ASP A 664 -7.37 -31.17 -34.20
C ASP A 664 -6.41 -31.61 -35.33
N ARG A 665 -5.17 -31.12 -35.32
CA ARG A 665 -4.18 -31.45 -36.37
C ARG A 665 -3.44 -32.72 -36.01
N THR A 666 -3.38 -33.66 -36.94
CA THR A 666 -2.65 -34.93 -36.79
C THR A 666 -1.62 -35.03 -37.91
N ARG A 667 -0.38 -35.38 -37.56
CA ARG A 667 0.70 -35.69 -38.49
C ARG A 667 1.09 -37.15 -38.38
N SER A 668 1.05 -37.83 -39.52
CA SER A 668 1.53 -39.20 -39.70
C SER A 668 3.06 -39.27 -39.75
N GLU A 669 3.62 -40.47 -39.61
CA GLU A 669 5.07 -40.74 -39.68
C GLU A 669 5.72 -40.13 -40.93
N THR A 670 5.11 -40.32 -42.11
CA THR A 670 5.65 -39.81 -43.39
C THR A 670 5.71 -38.28 -43.41
N GLU A 671 4.63 -37.62 -42.97
CA GLU A 671 4.58 -36.15 -42.88
C GLU A 671 5.60 -35.60 -41.87
N LEU A 672 5.83 -36.31 -40.77
CA LEU A 672 6.81 -35.93 -39.76
C LEU A 672 8.24 -36.02 -40.29
N LYS A 673 8.55 -37.06 -41.07
CA LYS A 673 9.86 -37.21 -41.71
C LYS A 673 10.13 -36.07 -42.69
N GLU A 674 9.19 -35.77 -43.58
CA GLU A 674 9.31 -34.65 -44.53
C GLU A 674 9.47 -33.30 -43.82
N LEU A 675 8.70 -33.08 -42.74
CA LEU A 675 8.75 -31.85 -41.98
C LEU A 675 10.08 -31.70 -41.22
N ALA A 676 10.61 -32.78 -40.65
CA ALA A 676 11.92 -32.81 -40.01
C ALA A 676 13.03 -32.44 -41.00
N ASP A 677 13.06 -33.07 -42.18
CA ASP A 677 14.06 -32.80 -43.23
C ASP A 677 14.02 -31.34 -43.70
N LYS A 678 12.80 -30.79 -43.88
CA LYS A 678 12.60 -29.39 -44.26
C LYS A 678 13.08 -28.43 -43.17
N GLN A 679 12.82 -28.72 -41.91
CA GLN A 679 13.26 -27.90 -40.78
C GLN A 679 14.77 -27.97 -40.56
N ALA A 680 15.39 -29.14 -40.76
CA ALA A 680 16.83 -29.33 -40.69
C ALA A 680 17.56 -28.51 -41.76
N LYS A 681 17.11 -28.58 -43.03
CA LYS A 681 17.66 -27.79 -44.15
C LYS A 681 17.59 -26.28 -43.89
N LYS A 682 16.49 -25.80 -43.31
CA LYS A 682 16.30 -24.37 -43.01
C LYS A 682 17.25 -23.84 -41.93
N LYS A 683 17.73 -24.70 -41.02
CA LYS A 683 18.62 -24.32 -39.91
C LYS A 683 20.12 -24.41 -40.24
N GLY A 684 20.50 -24.92 -41.43
CA GLY A 684 21.90 -25.05 -41.83
C GLY A 684 22.69 -26.10 -41.05
N THR A 685 22.02 -26.98 -40.31
CA THR A 685 22.62 -28.04 -39.49
C THR A 685 22.39 -29.38 -40.18
N THR A 686 23.45 -29.96 -40.75
CA THR A 686 23.42 -31.28 -41.40
C THR A 686 23.77 -32.44 -40.47
N ASP A 687 24.46 -32.20 -39.35
CA ASP A 687 24.76 -33.21 -38.31
C ASP A 687 23.98 -32.92 -37.03
N VAL A 688 22.78 -33.49 -36.91
CA VAL A 688 21.99 -33.42 -35.67
C VAL A 688 21.85 -34.83 -35.11
N LEU A 689 22.23 -35.03 -33.85
CA LEU A 689 22.07 -36.27 -33.09
C LEU A 689 20.59 -36.71 -32.93
N TYR A 690 19.63 -35.92 -33.41
CA TYR A 690 18.20 -36.11 -33.19
C TYR A 690 17.39 -35.74 -34.43
N THR A 691 16.36 -36.53 -34.74
CA THR A 691 15.25 -36.14 -35.61
C THR A 691 14.23 -35.37 -34.77
N SER A 692 13.96 -34.11 -35.12
CA SER A 692 13.01 -33.27 -34.36
C SER A 692 12.08 -32.46 -35.24
N VAL A 693 10.82 -32.37 -34.81
CA VAL A 693 9.76 -31.60 -35.46
C VAL A 693 9.27 -30.54 -34.49
N THR A 694 9.14 -29.30 -34.98
CA THR A 694 8.51 -28.19 -34.25
C THR A 694 7.26 -27.72 -34.99
N GLU A 695 6.11 -27.68 -34.32
CA GLU A 695 4.86 -27.14 -34.86
C GLU A 695 4.40 -25.95 -34.02
N GLU A 696 4.16 -24.81 -34.69
CA GLU A 696 3.62 -23.61 -34.05
C GLU A 696 2.10 -23.71 -33.96
N VAL A 697 1.56 -23.55 -32.75
CA VAL A 697 0.13 -23.59 -32.47
C VAL A 697 -0.25 -22.39 -31.62
N GLU A 698 -1.39 -21.78 -31.94
CA GLU A 698 -1.95 -20.69 -31.16
C GLU A 698 -2.72 -21.25 -29.96
N ILE A 699 -2.35 -20.82 -28.76
CA ILE A 699 -2.97 -21.28 -27.52
C ILE A 699 -3.88 -20.15 -27.01
N PRO A 700 -5.21 -20.35 -27.00
CA PRO A 700 -6.16 -19.34 -26.57
C PRO A 700 -5.99 -19.00 -25.09
N HIS A 701 -6.19 -17.73 -24.72
CA HIS A 701 -6.22 -17.30 -23.32
C HIS A 701 -7.44 -17.86 -22.56
N GLY A 702 -7.29 -18.01 -21.24
CA GLY A 702 -8.36 -18.50 -20.35
C GLY A 702 -8.11 -19.92 -19.84
N HIS A 703 -8.28 -20.11 -18.53
CA HIS A 703 -7.92 -21.35 -17.82
C HIS A 703 -8.72 -22.59 -18.25
N SER A 704 -9.83 -22.39 -18.97
CA SER A 704 -10.74 -23.42 -19.48
C SER A 704 -10.35 -23.94 -20.88
N ASN A 705 -9.50 -23.20 -21.61
CA ASN A 705 -9.21 -23.46 -23.01
C ASN A 705 -7.89 -24.21 -23.16
N ALA A 706 -7.88 -25.48 -22.75
CA ALA A 706 -6.73 -26.36 -22.84
C ALA A 706 -6.54 -26.91 -24.27
N VAL A 707 -5.30 -26.91 -24.77
CA VAL A 707 -4.95 -27.49 -26.08
C VAL A 707 -4.32 -28.87 -25.87
N PRO A 708 -4.95 -29.96 -26.32
CA PRO A 708 -4.40 -31.31 -26.15
C PRO A 708 -3.24 -31.56 -27.12
N VAL A 709 -2.22 -32.27 -26.64
CA VAL A 709 -1.06 -32.71 -27.40
C VAL A 709 -0.83 -34.19 -27.17
N VAL A 710 -0.60 -34.93 -28.25
CA VAL A 710 -0.15 -36.32 -28.22
C VAL A 710 1.07 -36.46 -29.12
N THR A 711 2.14 -37.06 -28.59
CA THR A 711 3.32 -37.39 -29.38
C THR A 711 3.64 -38.86 -29.23
N GLU A 712 4.03 -39.51 -30.32
CA GLU A 712 4.53 -40.89 -30.28
C GLU A 712 5.89 -40.96 -30.95
N ARG A 713 6.80 -41.70 -30.31
CA ARG A 713 8.12 -42.03 -30.83
C ARG A 713 8.41 -43.51 -30.62
N ILE A 714 9.17 -44.07 -31.55
CA ILE A 714 9.65 -45.44 -31.51
C ILE A 714 11.17 -45.38 -31.42
N SER A 715 11.71 -46.08 -30.42
CA SER A 715 13.14 -46.23 -30.21
C SER A 715 13.49 -47.68 -29.90
N TYR A 716 14.76 -48.04 -30.10
CA TYR A 716 15.31 -49.34 -29.75
C TYR A 716 16.35 -49.18 -28.64
N VAL A 717 16.28 -50.04 -27.63
CA VAL A 717 17.20 -50.05 -26.47
C VAL A 717 17.78 -51.45 -26.30
N ARG A 718 19.02 -51.58 -25.82
CA ARG A 718 19.55 -52.91 -25.52
C ARG A 718 18.91 -53.46 -24.25
N ARG A 719 18.84 -54.78 -24.12
CA ARG A 719 18.31 -55.44 -22.92
C ARG A 719 19.21 -55.24 -21.69
N ASP A 720 20.51 -55.00 -21.89
CA ASP A 720 21.53 -54.74 -20.87
C ASP A 720 21.72 -53.24 -20.56
N ASP A 721 20.96 -52.35 -21.20
CA ASP A 721 20.95 -50.92 -20.87
C ASP A 721 20.00 -50.67 -19.69
N ASP A 722 20.55 -50.64 -18.47
CA ASP A 722 19.77 -50.55 -17.22
C ASP A 722 19.06 -49.19 -16.97
N ILE A 723 19.14 -48.24 -17.91
CA ILE A 723 18.71 -46.84 -17.69
C ILE A 723 18.08 -46.25 -18.95
N PHE A 724 16.79 -45.89 -18.86
CA PHE A 724 16.14 -44.99 -19.82
C PHE A 724 15.96 -43.60 -19.20
N LEU A 725 16.62 -42.60 -19.77
CA LEU A 725 16.56 -41.20 -19.35
C LEU A 725 15.66 -40.41 -20.30
N ASP A 726 14.62 -39.77 -19.76
CA ASP A 726 13.85 -38.76 -20.48
C ASP A 726 13.93 -37.41 -19.76
N ILE A 727 14.14 -36.35 -20.54
CA ILE A 727 14.21 -34.99 -20.03
C ILE A 727 12.81 -34.39 -20.07
N LEU A 728 12.27 -34.06 -18.89
CA LEU A 728 10.93 -33.52 -18.79
C LEU A 728 10.91 -32.10 -19.38
N PRO A 729 10.02 -31.82 -20.35
CA PRO A 729 9.88 -30.50 -20.93
C PRO A 729 9.25 -29.52 -19.90
N PRO A 730 9.12 -28.19 -20.19
CA PRO A 730 8.71 -27.13 -19.22
C PRO A 730 7.48 -27.44 -18.34
N PRO A 731 7.28 -26.73 -17.21
CA PRO A 731 6.72 -27.28 -15.99
C PRO A 731 5.30 -27.83 -16.15
N SER A 732 5.06 -28.92 -15.44
CA SER A 732 3.80 -29.68 -15.48
C SER A 732 3.17 -29.75 -14.10
N LEU A 733 1.85 -29.62 -14.06
CA LEU A 733 1.04 -29.87 -12.88
C LEU A 733 0.72 -31.36 -12.84
N GLY A 734 1.53 -32.09 -12.07
CA GLY A 734 1.48 -33.54 -11.98
C GLY A 734 2.07 -34.27 -13.19
N LEU A 735 2.39 -35.54 -12.97
CA LEU A 735 2.99 -36.45 -13.95
C LEU A 735 2.53 -37.87 -13.65
N THR A 736 2.10 -38.59 -14.69
CA THR A 736 1.84 -40.02 -14.61
C THR A 736 2.78 -40.76 -15.55
N LEU A 737 3.45 -41.78 -15.05
CA LEU A 737 4.30 -42.68 -15.81
C LEU A 737 3.68 -44.07 -15.83
N ARG A 738 3.58 -44.65 -17.03
CA ARG A 738 3.02 -45.97 -17.30
C ARG A 738 4.03 -46.80 -18.05
N VAL A 739 4.26 -48.03 -17.63
CA VAL A 739 5.18 -48.97 -18.28
C VAL A 739 4.49 -50.31 -18.47
N LYS A 740 4.50 -50.82 -19.71
CA LYS A 740 3.89 -52.09 -20.13
C LYS A 740 4.89 -53.00 -20.83
N GLY A 741 4.64 -54.31 -20.83
CA GLY A 741 5.42 -55.29 -21.60
C GLY A 741 6.76 -55.69 -20.95
N LEU A 742 6.88 -55.50 -19.63
CA LEU A 742 8.03 -55.86 -18.81
C LEU A 742 7.61 -56.71 -17.59
N ALA A 743 6.66 -57.63 -17.78
CA ALA A 743 6.13 -58.48 -16.70
C ALA A 743 7.22 -59.29 -15.96
N ASP A 744 8.23 -59.75 -16.71
CA ASP A 744 9.36 -60.56 -16.20
C ASP A 744 10.51 -59.71 -15.61
N TYR A 745 10.31 -58.39 -15.46
CA TYR A 745 11.34 -57.47 -14.98
C TYR A 745 10.87 -56.72 -13.73
N VAL A 746 11.81 -56.41 -12.83
CA VAL A 746 11.59 -55.45 -11.74
C VAL A 746 11.79 -54.05 -12.28
N VAL A 747 10.72 -53.26 -12.38
CA VAL A 747 10.77 -51.90 -12.92
C VAL A 747 10.75 -50.87 -11.79
N GLY A 748 11.71 -49.94 -11.80
CA GLY A 748 11.81 -48.83 -10.87
C GLY A 748 11.84 -47.48 -11.61
N ALA A 749 11.19 -46.46 -11.03
CA ALA A 749 11.28 -45.09 -11.50
C ALA A 749 11.85 -44.17 -10.41
N SER A 750 12.76 -43.28 -10.79
CA SER A 750 13.27 -42.20 -9.94
C SER A 750 13.06 -40.85 -10.63
N PHE A 751 12.59 -39.86 -9.88
CA PHE A 751 12.30 -38.51 -10.36
C PHE A 751 13.25 -37.52 -9.67
N GLY A 752 14.27 -37.02 -10.38
CA GLY A 752 15.24 -36.04 -9.85
C GLY A 752 16.09 -36.53 -8.67
N ALA A 753 16.34 -35.67 -7.68
CA ALA A 753 17.18 -35.94 -6.49
C ALA A 753 16.48 -36.75 -5.38
N SER A 754 15.21 -37.10 -5.59
CA SER A 754 14.44 -37.94 -4.69
C SER A 754 14.77 -39.41 -4.98
N GLY A 755 15.07 -40.20 -3.96
CA GLY A 755 15.34 -41.63 -4.09
C GLY A 755 14.20 -42.41 -4.78
N MET A 756 14.44 -43.69 -5.09
CA MET A 756 13.48 -44.56 -5.80
C MET A 756 12.08 -44.51 -5.18
N VAL A 757 11.07 -44.25 -6.02
CA VAL A 757 9.66 -44.30 -5.62
C VAL A 757 9.08 -45.66 -6.04
N PRO A 758 8.61 -46.50 -5.11
CA PRO A 758 8.01 -47.78 -5.47
C PRO A 758 6.71 -47.56 -6.26
N GLY A 759 6.60 -48.23 -7.41
CA GLY A 759 5.42 -48.15 -8.29
C GLY A 759 4.26 -49.00 -7.78
N LYS A 760 3.04 -48.69 -8.23
CA LYS A 760 1.89 -49.58 -8.05
C LYS A 760 1.77 -50.46 -9.29
N TYR A 761 1.94 -51.77 -9.13
CA TYR A 761 1.67 -52.74 -10.19
C TYR A 761 0.19 -53.05 -10.28
N ALA A 762 -0.40 -52.92 -11.47
CA ALA A 762 -1.78 -53.31 -11.73
C ALA A 762 -1.78 -54.64 -12.50
N SER A 763 -2.07 -55.75 -11.80
CA SER A 763 -2.05 -57.11 -12.34
C SER A 763 -3.00 -57.32 -13.53
N ASP A 764 -4.12 -56.60 -13.55
CA ASP A 764 -5.17 -56.81 -14.55
C ASP A 764 -4.86 -56.13 -15.89
N ALA A 765 -3.88 -55.22 -15.91
CA ALA A 765 -3.47 -54.43 -17.08
C ALA A 765 -2.03 -54.69 -17.53
N ASP A 766 -1.29 -55.57 -16.83
CA ASP A 766 0.14 -55.82 -17.04
C ASP A 766 0.97 -54.52 -17.10
N GLU A 767 0.67 -53.59 -16.17
CA GLU A 767 1.15 -52.21 -16.22
C GLU A 767 1.67 -51.74 -14.86
N TRP A 768 2.86 -51.14 -14.87
CA TRP A 768 3.40 -50.39 -13.75
C TRP A 768 3.01 -48.92 -13.84
N THR A 769 2.47 -48.35 -12.76
CA THR A 769 2.10 -46.93 -12.70
C THR A 769 2.79 -46.18 -11.57
N TRP A 770 3.30 -45.00 -11.89
CA TRP A 770 3.75 -43.99 -10.93
C TRP A 770 3.00 -42.68 -11.15
N THR A 771 2.56 -42.05 -10.07
CA THR A 771 1.89 -40.73 -10.12
C THR A 771 2.59 -39.77 -9.18
N VAL A 772 3.05 -38.66 -9.73
CA VAL A 772 3.57 -37.51 -8.99
C VAL A 772 2.49 -36.44 -9.03
N THR A 773 1.94 -36.07 -7.88
CA THR A 773 0.89 -35.03 -7.78
C THR A 773 1.46 -33.62 -7.67
N ASP A 774 2.75 -33.50 -7.35
CA ASP A 774 3.45 -32.22 -7.19
C ASP A 774 3.86 -31.57 -8.52
N VAL A 775 4.33 -30.32 -8.44
CA VAL A 775 4.82 -29.56 -9.60
C VAL A 775 6.14 -30.16 -10.11
N VAL A 776 6.16 -30.54 -11.38
CA VAL A 776 7.39 -30.98 -12.07
C VAL A 776 8.09 -29.77 -12.66
N LEU A 777 9.30 -29.48 -12.20
CA LEU A 777 10.07 -28.31 -12.63
C LEU A 777 10.80 -28.53 -13.98
N PRO A 778 11.09 -27.47 -14.75
CA PRO A 778 11.86 -27.57 -16.00
C PRO A 778 13.23 -28.21 -15.77
N GLY A 779 13.65 -29.12 -16.65
CA GLY A 779 14.95 -29.80 -16.50
C GLY A 779 14.97 -30.95 -15.50
N SER A 780 13.83 -31.22 -14.84
CA SER A 780 13.63 -32.50 -14.14
C SER A 780 13.78 -33.65 -15.14
N HIS A 781 14.28 -34.77 -14.64
CA HIS A 781 14.42 -35.97 -15.42
C HIS A 781 13.89 -37.13 -14.58
N PHE A 782 13.47 -38.19 -15.27
CA PHE A 782 13.24 -39.45 -14.62
C PHE A 782 14.09 -40.55 -15.26
N TYR A 783 14.48 -41.51 -14.42
CA TYR A 783 15.14 -42.72 -14.85
C TYR A 783 14.18 -43.88 -14.66
N LEU A 784 13.97 -44.64 -15.73
CA LEU A 784 13.42 -45.98 -15.65
C LEU A 784 14.58 -46.97 -15.57
N LYS A 785 14.55 -47.85 -14.57
CA LYS A 785 15.43 -49.01 -14.47
C LYS A 785 14.61 -50.27 -14.56
N TRP A 786 15.12 -51.28 -15.25
CA TRP A 786 14.55 -52.61 -15.25
C TRP A 786 15.67 -53.65 -15.11
N HIS A 787 15.42 -54.69 -14.31
CA HIS A 787 16.30 -55.85 -14.22
C HIS A 787 15.46 -57.13 -14.35
N PRO A 788 15.97 -58.19 -15.00
CA PRO A 788 15.30 -59.49 -15.00
C PRO A 788 15.01 -59.93 -13.56
N GLN A 789 13.82 -60.49 -13.31
CA GLN A 789 13.45 -61.03 -12.00
C GLN A 789 14.35 -62.18 -11.53
#